data_AF-A0A3Q2WD72-F1
#
_entry.id   AF-A0A3Q2WD72-F1
#
_cell.length_a   1.000
_cell.length_b   1.000
_cell.length_c   1.000
_cell.angle_alpha   90.00
_cell.angle_beta   90.00
_cell.angle_gamma   90.00
#
_symmetry.space_group_name_H-M   'P 1'
#
loop_
_entity.id
_entity.type
_entity.pdbx_description
1 polymer ?
#
loop_
_entity_poly.entity_id
_entity_poly.type
_entity_poly.pdbx_seq_one_letter_code
_entity_poly.pdbx_strand_id
1 'polypeptide(L)'
;MQLGLLVMFLFWAKTSLCVPQQNCHPGDEYLGRCSNSAYEEKPKCTELNLGYCNDMEYSRTIFPNILGHRTRLEAESGAEYLLLSVIHGLLNGECSPEIRLVGCSVLASPCRDDKMVKPCRSTCEALRKDCTHAFEAIEMAWPYFLDCDRFFASDQEGCFDPLAGLKARQEQALSSLSPQEPSTIIQFTYTSNAQMYSILKRTAAKCSHISHVYSIGRSTEGRDLLVIEFTNNPGQHELLEPEIKLVGNMHGNEVLGRQLLIYLAQYLCSEYILGNQRIQTIINTTRIHILASMNPDGYELAASEVEDNNDPELINHEGHLLNGWTNGRTNAQNIDLNRNFPDLTSVLYRNRRSRHYRTDHIPIPDAYWFGKVAPETYAVMKWVRSLPFVQSASLHGGDLVISYPFDYSRHPLEERMFSPTPDEQVFKQLARTYADAHATMSNNDTERCGASFYRTRGIINGALWYSFAGGMSDFNYLHTNCLEITVELGCDKFPSEAELYPEWKRNKEALLSFLESVHRGIKGIVKDGNGNGIKDATISIRGVRKDVTTAEDGDYWRLLNPGTHIVTATAKGYSKVSKRVYLPHTMSKAGRVDFVLQKVPVEPDIDDHLFPTSDTWDRFDPYNQFEQYRDPDVGDSGREREEKPWWWNYFSQSGISPPTWLLRNV
;
A
#
# COMPACT_ATOMS: atom_id res chain seq x y z
N MET A 1 -47.28 -56.00 60.97
CA MET A 1 -48.49 -55.16 60.74
C MET A 1 -48.45 -54.77 59.28
N GLN A 2 -49.12 -55.57 58.45
CA GLN A 2 -50.44 -55.27 57.86
C GLN A 2 -50.35 -54.11 56.86
N LEU A 3 -50.28 -54.45 55.56
CA LEU A 3 -51.41 -54.42 54.61
C LEU A 3 -51.61 -52.97 54.12
N GLY A 4 -51.45 -52.62 52.85
CA GLY A 4 -51.63 -53.36 51.60
C GLY A 4 -52.56 -52.53 50.72
N LEU A 5 -52.30 -52.42 49.42
CA LEU A 5 -53.29 -52.18 48.35
C LEU A 5 -52.50 -52.28 47.04
N LEU A 6 -52.65 -53.38 46.29
CA LEU A 6 -53.65 -53.60 45.22
C LEU A 6 -53.22 -52.88 43.93
N VAL A 7 -53.25 -53.46 42.72
CA VAL A 7 -53.66 -54.80 42.27
C VAL A 7 -53.34 -54.87 40.77
N MET A 8 -52.86 -56.06 40.35
CA MET A 8 -53.20 -56.77 39.09
C MET A 8 -52.95 -56.14 37.71
N PHE A 9 -52.71 -56.88 36.63
CA PHE A 9 -52.24 -58.24 36.29
C PHE A 9 -52.44 -58.32 34.76
N LEU A 10 -51.80 -59.31 34.10
CA LEU A 10 -52.09 -59.84 32.75
C LEU A 10 -51.40 -59.10 31.58
N PHE A 11 -50.77 -59.72 30.57
CA PHE A 11 -50.74 -61.10 30.10
C PHE A 11 -49.41 -61.41 29.36
N TRP A 12 -49.15 -62.72 29.27
CA TRP A 12 -48.09 -63.48 28.62
C TRP A 12 -47.64 -63.17 27.18
N ALA A 13 -46.33 -63.41 26.99
CA ALA A 13 -45.65 -64.21 25.95
C ALA A 13 -45.70 -63.76 24.47
N LYS A 14 -44.49 -63.50 23.94
CA LYS A 14 -43.96 -64.25 22.79
C LYS A 14 -42.43 -64.12 22.69
N THR A 15 -41.82 -65.30 22.62
CA THR A 15 -40.43 -65.62 22.27
C THR A 15 -39.95 -64.91 21.01
N SER A 16 -38.69 -64.47 21.00
CA SER A 16 -37.90 -64.31 19.77
C SER A 16 -36.42 -64.55 20.08
N LEU A 17 -36.00 -65.76 19.71
CA LEU A 17 -34.68 -66.24 19.33
C LEU A 17 -33.50 -65.26 19.50
N CYS A 18 -32.52 -65.67 20.31
CA CYS A 18 -31.14 -65.24 20.14
C CYS A 18 -30.68 -65.62 18.72
N VAL A 19 -30.54 -64.62 17.85
CA VAL A 19 -29.66 -64.67 16.67
C VAL A 19 -28.35 -64.01 17.12
N PRO A 20 -27.17 -64.63 16.88
CA PRO A 20 -25.91 -64.10 17.39
C PRO A 20 -25.64 -62.71 16.78
N GLN A 21 -25.06 -61.80 17.57
CA GLN A 21 -24.48 -60.58 17.04
C GLN A 21 -23.52 -60.97 15.91
N GLN A 22 -23.90 -60.69 14.67
CA GLN A 22 -22.99 -60.71 13.54
C GLN A 22 -22.00 -59.57 13.78
N ASN A 23 -20.82 -59.92 14.27
CA ASN A 23 -19.67 -59.03 14.27
C ASN A 23 -19.44 -58.58 12.83
N CYS A 24 -19.80 -57.33 12.51
CA CYS A 24 -19.40 -56.72 11.25
C CYS A 24 -17.89 -56.59 11.26
N HIS A 25 -17.22 -57.24 10.32
CA HIS A 25 -15.79 -57.09 10.12
C HIS A 25 -15.49 -55.73 9.45
N PRO A 26 -14.31 -55.14 9.69
CA PRO A 26 -13.94 -53.88 9.06
C PRO A 26 -13.75 -54.13 7.56
N GLY A 27 -14.76 -53.79 6.76
CA GLY A 27 -14.81 -54.02 5.32
C GLY A 27 -16.23 -53.96 4.73
N ASP A 28 -17.26 -54.25 5.53
CA ASP A 28 -18.65 -54.30 5.05
C ASP A 28 -19.38 -52.93 5.03
N GLU A 29 -18.74 -51.85 5.50
CA GLU A 29 -19.26 -50.48 5.41
C GLU A 29 -19.35 -49.96 3.97
N TYR A 30 -18.47 -50.41 3.07
CA TYR A 30 -18.43 -49.93 1.68
C TYR A 30 -19.52 -50.52 0.76
N LEU A 31 -20.29 -51.52 1.24
CA LEU A 31 -21.30 -52.22 0.44
C LEU A 31 -22.75 -51.93 0.90
N GLY A 32 -22.95 -51.04 1.88
CA GLY A 32 -24.28 -50.51 2.23
C GLY A 32 -25.27 -51.53 2.81
N ARG A 33 -24.80 -52.64 3.40
CA ARG A 33 -25.66 -53.74 3.91
C ARG A 33 -26.01 -53.65 5.40
N CYS A 34 -25.56 -52.63 6.11
CA CYS A 34 -25.97 -52.34 7.47
C CYS A 34 -26.50 -50.90 7.57
N SER A 35 -27.80 -50.75 7.77
CA SER A 35 -28.44 -49.46 8.05
C SER A 35 -28.64 -49.32 9.55
N ASN A 36 -27.88 -48.45 10.19
CA ASN A 36 -28.24 -47.94 11.51
C ASN A 36 -29.21 -46.78 11.31
N SER A 37 -30.46 -46.99 11.74
CA SER A 37 -31.47 -45.94 11.87
C SER A 37 -31.02 -44.92 12.92
N ALA A 38 -30.36 -43.85 12.49
CA ALA A 38 -30.06 -42.71 13.34
C ALA A 38 -31.36 -41.93 13.61
N TYR A 39 -31.71 -41.79 14.90
CA TYR A 39 -32.70 -40.80 15.34
C TYR A 39 -32.23 -39.41 14.88
N GLU A 40 -32.96 -38.77 13.95
CA GLU A 40 -32.69 -37.38 13.55
C GLU A 40 -33.02 -36.44 14.71
N GLU A 41 -32.00 -36.01 15.46
CA GLU A 41 -32.12 -34.89 16.39
C GLU A 41 -32.50 -33.62 15.61
N LYS A 42 -33.55 -32.92 16.06
CA LYS A 42 -33.95 -31.65 15.43
C LYS A 42 -32.80 -30.63 15.56
N PRO A 43 -32.41 -29.95 14.47
CA PRO A 43 -31.33 -28.97 14.49
C PRO A 43 -31.70 -27.81 15.43
N LYS A 44 -30.73 -27.37 16.24
CA LYS A 44 -30.89 -26.28 17.22
C LYS A 44 -29.94 -25.14 16.90
N CYS A 45 -30.32 -23.91 17.24
CA CYS A 45 -29.43 -22.76 17.10
C CYS A 45 -28.19 -22.91 18.03
N THR A 46 -27.00 -22.85 17.45
CA THR A 46 -25.71 -22.82 18.15
C THR A 46 -25.07 -21.43 18.07
N GLU A 47 -24.06 -21.16 18.90
CA GLU A 47 -23.28 -19.93 18.77
C GLU A 47 -22.50 -19.90 17.46
N LEU A 48 -22.42 -18.72 16.85
CA LEU A 48 -21.58 -18.46 15.70
C LEU A 48 -20.13 -18.47 16.16
N ASN A 49 -19.41 -19.50 15.76
CA ASN A 49 -17.98 -19.62 16.01
C ASN A 49 -17.34 -20.19 14.75
N LEU A 50 -17.12 -19.32 13.78
CA LEU A 50 -16.36 -19.57 12.56
C LEU A 50 -15.34 -18.44 12.46
N GLY A 51 -14.05 -18.75 12.61
CA GLY A 51 -12.99 -17.75 12.80
C GLY A 51 -13.07 -16.54 11.86
N TYR A 52 -13.35 -16.77 10.58
CA TYR A 52 -13.40 -15.75 9.52
C TYR A 52 -14.77 -15.05 9.36
N CYS A 53 -15.81 -15.56 10.04
CA CYS A 53 -17.18 -15.08 9.99
C CYS A 53 -17.71 -14.68 11.38
N ASN A 54 -16.83 -14.43 12.36
CA ASN A 54 -17.25 -14.16 13.75
C ASN A 54 -17.75 -12.73 13.98
N ASP A 55 -17.52 -11.81 13.05
CA ASP A 55 -17.84 -10.38 13.14
C ASP A 55 -19.19 -10.02 12.47
N MET A 56 -20.07 -11.02 12.28
CA MET A 56 -21.42 -10.81 11.77
C MET A 56 -22.32 -10.14 12.82
N GLU A 57 -23.39 -9.47 12.38
CA GLU A 57 -24.33 -8.74 13.26
C GLU A 57 -25.25 -9.65 14.10
N TYR A 58 -25.08 -10.96 14.01
CA TYR A 58 -25.79 -11.96 14.77
C TYR A 58 -24.81 -12.95 15.40
N SER A 59 -25.16 -13.47 16.57
CA SER A 59 -24.30 -14.36 17.36
C SER A 59 -24.70 -15.83 17.32
N ARG A 60 -25.80 -16.17 16.64
CA ARG A 60 -26.33 -17.55 16.59
C ARG A 60 -26.58 -18.01 15.16
N THR A 61 -26.15 -19.24 14.87
CA THR A 61 -26.32 -19.93 13.59
C THR A 61 -26.91 -21.33 13.80
N ILE A 62 -27.11 -22.11 12.75
CA ILE A 62 -27.69 -23.45 12.82
C ILE A 62 -27.02 -24.37 11.80
N PHE A 63 -26.82 -25.62 12.18
CA PHE A 63 -26.38 -26.69 11.30
C PHE A 63 -27.49 -27.76 11.16
N PRO A 64 -27.68 -28.37 9.98
CA PRO A 64 -26.93 -28.12 8.76
C PRO A 64 -27.18 -26.71 8.17
N ASN A 65 -26.12 -26.09 7.65
CA ASN A 65 -26.23 -24.75 7.03
C ASN A 65 -26.86 -24.83 5.63
N ILE A 66 -26.99 -23.69 4.94
CA ILE A 66 -27.60 -23.61 3.60
C ILE A 66 -26.92 -24.54 2.58
N LEU A 67 -25.62 -24.79 2.74
CA LEU A 67 -24.84 -25.66 1.83
C LEU A 67 -24.86 -27.14 2.25
N GLY A 68 -25.49 -27.46 3.38
CA GLY A 68 -25.65 -28.83 3.86
C GLY A 68 -24.53 -29.34 4.78
N HIS A 69 -23.54 -28.51 5.11
CA HIS A 69 -22.52 -28.86 6.11
C HIS A 69 -23.21 -29.12 7.45
N ARG A 70 -22.99 -30.27 8.07
CA ARG A 70 -23.70 -30.73 9.29
C ARG A 70 -23.05 -30.25 10.57
N THR A 71 -21.78 -29.84 10.50
CA THR A 71 -21.02 -29.36 11.66
C THR A 71 -20.17 -28.15 11.29
N ARG A 72 -19.76 -27.40 12.31
CA ARG A 72 -18.77 -26.33 12.17
C ARG A 72 -17.49 -26.80 11.50
N LEU A 73 -16.94 -27.93 11.94
CA LEU A 73 -15.67 -28.46 11.43
C LEU A 73 -15.75 -28.80 9.94
N GLU A 74 -16.90 -29.33 9.51
CA GLU A 74 -17.18 -29.60 8.10
C GLU A 74 -17.26 -28.31 7.28
N ALA A 75 -17.87 -27.25 7.82
CA ALA A 75 -17.90 -25.95 7.17
C ALA A 75 -16.50 -25.30 7.09
N GLU A 76 -15.69 -25.36 8.16
CA GLU A 76 -14.33 -24.78 8.19
C GLU A 76 -13.34 -25.51 7.27
N SER A 77 -13.56 -26.81 7.03
CA SER A 77 -12.76 -27.63 6.11
C SER A 77 -13.27 -27.61 4.66
N GLY A 78 -14.37 -26.90 4.39
CA GLY A 78 -14.96 -26.76 3.06
C GLY A 78 -14.18 -25.80 2.16
N ALA A 79 -14.23 -26.04 0.85
CA ALA A 79 -13.59 -25.19 -0.15
C ALA A 79 -14.22 -23.78 -0.20
N GLU A 80 -15.49 -23.65 0.21
CA GLU A 80 -16.23 -22.39 0.28
C GLU A 80 -15.70 -21.50 1.41
N TYR A 81 -15.42 -22.08 2.58
CA TYR A 81 -14.83 -21.35 3.70
C TYR A 81 -13.38 -20.97 3.41
N LEU A 82 -12.61 -21.88 2.80
CA LEU A 82 -11.26 -21.56 2.32
C LEU A 82 -11.31 -20.41 1.31
N LEU A 83 -12.18 -20.47 0.30
CA LEU A 83 -12.34 -19.38 -0.67
C LEU A 83 -12.61 -18.07 0.05
N LEU A 84 -13.59 -18.00 0.96
CA LEU A 84 -13.86 -16.76 1.71
C LEU A 84 -12.62 -16.28 2.47
N SER A 85 -11.83 -17.16 3.09
CA SER A 85 -10.62 -16.78 3.83
C SER A 85 -9.53 -16.16 2.95
N VAL A 86 -9.46 -16.54 1.66
CA VAL A 86 -8.44 -16.06 0.71
C VAL A 86 -8.97 -15.04 -0.29
N ILE A 87 -10.29 -14.90 -0.45
CA ILE A 87 -10.93 -14.09 -1.51
C ILE A 87 -10.51 -12.63 -1.47
N HIS A 88 -10.27 -12.13 -0.27
CA HIS A 88 -9.76 -10.78 -0.04
C HIS A 88 -8.38 -10.57 -0.69
N GLY A 89 -7.49 -11.57 -0.60
CA GLY A 89 -6.21 -11.55 -1.28
C GLY A 89 -6.33 -11.82 -2.79
N LEU A 90 -7.21 -12.74 -3.19
CA LEU A 90 -7.40 -13.09 -4.61
C LEU A 90 -7.92 -11.93 -5.45
N LEU A 91 -8.82 -11.12 -4.88
CA LEU A 91 -9.41 -9.96 -5.56
C LEU A 91 -8.66 -8.64 -5.28
N ASN A 92 -7.45 -8.70 -4.68
CA ASN A 92 -6.71 -7.51 -4.24
C ASN A 92 -7.56 -6.55 -3.37
N GLY A 93 -8.56 -7.08 -2.67
CA GLY A 93 -9.49 -6.34 -1.84
C GLY A 93 -10.66 -5.66 -2.55
N GLU A 94 -10.77 -5.75 -3.87
CA GLU A 94 -12.00 -5.37 -4.56
C GLU A 94 -13.15 -6.23 -4.00
N CYS A 95 -14.31 -5.61 -3.74
CA CYS A 95 -15.51 -6.25 -3.22
C CYS A 95 -15.48 -6.79 -1.78
N SER A 96 -14.46 -6.43 -1.00
CA SER A 96 -14.35 -6.73 0.43
C SER A 96 -14.63 -5.47 1.26
N PRO A 97 -15.39 -5.55 2.36
CA PRO A 97 -15.85 -6.76 3.07
C PRO A 97 -17.17 -7.36 2.56
N GLU A 98 -17.83 -6.77 1.56
CA GLU A 98 -19.20 -7.10 1.17
C GLU A 98 -19.36 -8.57 0.73
N ILE A 99 -18.46 -9.08 -0.11
CA ILE A 99 -18.52 -10.47 -0.57
C ILE A 99 -18.29 -11.48 0.54
N ARG A 100 -17.42 -11.14 1.50
CA ARG A 100 -17.15 -11.96 2.68
C ARG A 100 -18.39 -12.01 3.56
N LEU A 101 -19.01 -10.87 3.87
CA LEU A 101 -20.21 -10.81 4.72
C LEU A 101 -21.37 -11.58 4.09
N VAL A 102 -21.59 -11.41 2.78
CA VAL A 102 -22.61 -12.16 2.04
C VAL A 102 -22.30 -13.65 2.03
N GLY A 103 -21.06 -14.07 1.76
CA GLY A 103 -20.64 -15.47 1.81
C GLY A 103 -20.77 -16.10 3.19
N CYS A 104 -20.35 -15.39 4.24
CA CYS A 104 -20.50 -15.82 5.64
C CYS A 104 -21.96 -16.00 6.03
N SER A 105 -22.87 -15.16 5.50
CA SER A 105 -24.31 -15.32 5.72
C SER A 105 -24.91 -16.56 5.06
N VAL A 106 -24.25 -17.14 4.05
CA VAL A 106 -24.62 -18.43 3.45
C VAL A 106 -24.04 -19.59 4.25
N LEU A 107 -22.76 -19.51 4.65
CA LEU A 107 -22.10 -20.58 5.42
C LEU A 107 -22.58 -20.70 6.87
N ALA A 108 -23.00 -19.59 7.47
CA ALA A 108 -23.47 -19.56 8.83
C ALA A 108 -24.65 -18.62 8.97
N SER A 109 -25.76 -18.96 8.33
CA SER A 109 -26.97 -18.14 8.34
C SER A 109 -27.50 -17.90 9.75
N PRO A 110 -28.11 -16.73 10.00
CA PRO A 110 -28.70 -16.42 11.29
C PRO A 110 -29.80 -17.41 11.66
N CYS A 111 -29.86 -17.73 12.95
CA CYS A 111 -30.88 -18.62 13.50
C CYS A 111 -31.84 -17.84 14.41
N ARG A 112 -33.14 -17.96 14.16
CA ARG A 112 -34.23 -17.42 14.99
C ARG A 112 -35.24 -18.53 15.28
N ASP A 113 -35.57 -18.73 16.56
CA ASP A 113 -36.52 -19.76 17.02
C ASP A 113 -36.22 -21.18 16.49
N ASP A 114 -34.95 -21.59 16.52
CA ASP A 114 -34.44 -22.86 15.96
C ASP A 114 -34.75 -23.05 14.46
N LYS A 115 -34.96 -21.94 13.74
CA LYS A 115 -35.13 -21.90 12.29
C LYS A 115 -34.04 -21.05 11.65
N MET A 116 -33.53 -21.55 10.53
CA MET A 116 -32.59 -20.84 9.68
C MET A 116 -33.28 -19.69 8.95
N VAL A 117 -32.67 -18.51 8.96
CA VAL A 117 -33.12 -17.34 8.20
C VAL A 117 -32.14 -17.12 7.04
N LYS A 118 -32.65 -17.19 5.80
CA LYS A 118 -31.82 -17.02 4.59
C LYS A 118 -31.43 -15.56 4.36
N PRO A 119 -30.26 -15.31 3.73
CA PRO A 119 -29.90 -13.97 3.33
C PRO A 119 -30.76 -13.44 2.17
N CYS A 120 -30.86 -12.11 2.04
CA CYS A 120 -31.71 -11.45 1.05
C CYS A 120 -31.17 -11.53 -0.38
N ARG A 121 -32.04 -11.90 -1.33
CA ARG A 121 -31.70 -12.03 -2.76
C ARG A 121 -31.30 -10.69 -3.37
N SER A 122 -32.00 -9.62 -3.01
CA SER A 122 -31.72 -8.25 -3.45
C SER A 122 -30.28 -7.82 -3.13
N THR A 123 -29.80 -8.14 -1.92
CA THR A 123 -28.41 -7.89 -1.50
C THR A 123 -27.41 -8.69 -2.34
N CYS A 124 -27.69 -9.97 -2.61
CA CYS A 124 -26.83 -10.82 -3.44
C CYS A 124 -26.74 -10.31 -4.88
N GLU A 125 -27.86 -9.93 -5.49
CA GLU A 125 -27.90 -9.44 -6.87
C GLU A 125 -27.15 -8.12 -7.03
N ALA A 126 -27.30 -7.20 -6.07
CA ALA A 126 -26.53 -5.95 -6.03
C ALA A 126 -25.03 -6.24 -5.93
N LEU A 127 -24.62 -7.09 -4.98
CA LEU A 127 -23.22 -7.49 -4.83
C LEU A 127 -22.68 -8.12 -6.12
N ARG A 128 -23.41 -9.05 -6.74
CA ARG A 128 -22.99 -9.71 -7.97
C ARG A 128 -22.77 -8.69 -9.09
N LYS A 129 -23.70 -7.75 -9.26
CA LYS A 129 -23.58 -6.69 -10.26
C LYS A 129 -22.31 -5.86 -10.04
N ASP A 130 -22.04 -5.49 -8.80
CA ASP A 130 -20.91 -4.63 -8.46
C ASP A 130 -19.57 -5.38 -8.53
N CYS A 131 -19.57 -6.71 -8.34
CA CYS A 131 -18.34 -7.48 -8.13
C CYS A 131 -17.97 -8.47 -9.23
N THR A 132 -18.83 -8.68 -10.23
CA THR A 132 -18.54 -9.63 -11.32
C THR A 132 -17.24 -9.28 -12.05
N HIS A 133 -16.94 -7.99 -12.24
CA HIS A 133 -15.73 -7.53 -12.93
C HIS A 133 -14.42 -7.95 -12.24
N ALA A 134 -14.40 -7.99 -10.90
CA ALA A 134 -13.21 -8.37 -10.14
C ALA A 134 -12.87 -9.86 -10.32
N PHE A 135 -13.89 -10.73 -10.43
CA PHE A 135 -13.68 -12.16 -10.74
C PHE A 135 -13.30 -12.38 -12.20
N GLU A 136 -13.85 -11.56 -13.11
CA GLU A 136 -13.47 -11.57 -14.52
C GLU A 136 -12.00 -11.24 -14.72
N ALA A 137 -11.47 -10.26 -13.98
CA ALA A 137 -10.08 -9.83 -14.06
C ALA A 137 -9.06 -10.94 -13.72
N ILE A 138 -9.47 -11.93 -12.92
CA ILE A 138 -8.63 -13.08 -12.54
C ILE A 138 -9.08 -14.39 -13.20
N GLU A 139 -9.98 -14.32 -14.20
CA GLU A 139 -10.54 -15.47 -14.92
C GLU A 139 -11.22 -16.52 -14.01
N MET A 140 -11.74 -16.09 -12.87
CA MET A 140 -12.43 -16.96 -11.92
C MET A 140 -13.94 -16.98 -12.20
N ALA A 141 -14.57 -18.14 -12.10
CA ALA A 141 -16.02 -18.28 -12.17
C ALA A 141 -16.67 -17.72 -10.90
N TRP A 142 -17.88 -17.17 -11.04
CA TRP A 142 -18.63 -16.68 -9.88
C TRP A 142 -18.92 -17.85 -8.91
N PRO A 143 -18.67 -17.71 -7.59
CA PRO A 143 -18.81 -18.82 -6.66
C PRO A 143 -20.23 -19.37 -6.63
N TYR A 144 -20.38 -20.69 -6.75
CA TYR A 144 -21.72 -21.30 -6.88
C TYR A 144 -22.59 -21.03 -5.65
N PHE A 145 -22.00 -20.98 -4.45
CA PHE A 145 -22.73 -20.71 -3.20
C PHE A 145 -23.20 -19.26 -3.07
N LEU A 146 -22.80 -18.39 -4.00
CA LEU A 146 -23.29 -17.02 -4.18
C LEU A 146 -24.28 -16.92 -5.35
N ASP A 147 -24.89 -18.03 -5.75
CA ASP A 147 -26.03 -18.04 -6.67
C ASP A 147 -27.28 -17.49 -5.96
N CYS A 148 -27.65 -16.27 -6.34
CA CYS A 148 -28.74 -15.50 -5.74
C CYS A 148 -30.11 -16.19 -5.87
N ASP A 149 -30.33 -17.02 -6.89
CA ASP A 149 -31.60 -17.73 -7.06
C ASP A 149 -31.71 -18.98 -6.18
N ARG A 150 -30.57 -19.59 -5.83
CA ARG A 150 -30.51 -20.87 -5.14
C ARG A 150 -30.46 -20.75 -3.62
N PHE A 151 -29.66 -19.81 -3.11
CA PHE A 151 -29.30 -19.77 -1.69
C PHE A 151 -29.92 -18.60 -0.92
N PHE A 152 -30.55 -17.65 -1.62
CA PHE A 152 -31.11 -16.43 -1.03
C PHE A 152 -32.63 -16.41 -1.13
N ALA A 153 -33.28 -15.75 -0.18
CA ALA A 153 -34.74 -15.59 -0.12
C ALA A 153 -35.16 -14.18 -0.56
N SER A 154 -36.38 -14.05 -1.05
CA SER A 154 -36.96 -12.73 -1.35
C SER A 154 -37.32 -11.97 -0.07
N ASP A 155 -37.43 -10.65 -0.16
CA ASP A 155 -37.82 -9.81 0.99
C ASP A 155 -39.22 -10.19 1.54
N GLN A 156 -40.09 -10.72 0.68
CA GLN A 156 -41.45 -11.16 1.01
C GLN A 156 -41.48 -12.46 1.84
N GLU A 157 -40.46 -13.31 1.72
CA GLU A 157 -40.32 -14.57 2.45
C GLU A 157 -39.69 -14.40 3.84
N GLY A 158 -39.23 -13.18 4.16
CA GLY A 158 -38.52 -12.87 5.40
C GLY A 158 -37.05 -13.30 5.32
N CYS A 159 -36.19 -12.38 4.91
CA CYS A 159 -34.75 -12.60 4.77
C CYS A 159 -33.93 -11.70 5.71
N PHE A 160 -32.63 -11.97 5.80
CA PHE A 160 -31.66 -11.15 6.53
C PHE A 160 -30.74 -10.43 5.55
N ASP A 161 -30.59 -9.10 5.66
CA ASP A 161 -29.62 -8.34 4.86
C ASP A 161 -28.26 -8.31 5.59
N PRO A 162 -27.25 -9.08 5.14
CA PRO A 162 -25.93 -9.11 5.79
C PRO A 162 -25.14 -7.81 5.64
N LEU A 163 -25.56 -6.89 4.77
CA LEU A 163 -24.92 -5.59 4.57
C LEU A 163 -25.65 -4.45 5.28
N ALA A 164 -26.72 -4.72 6.03
CA ALA A 164 -27.56 -3.69 6.65
C ALA A 164 -26.77 -2.76 7.57
N GLY A 165 -26.04 -3.26 8.57
CA GLY A 165 -25.27 -2.39 9.45
C GLY A 165 -23.91 -1.97 8.87
N LEU A 166 -23.44 -2.55 7.76
CA LEU A 166 -22.37 -1.92 6.96
C LEU A 166 -22.88 -0.64 6.30
N LYS A 167 -24.04 -0.71 5.62
CA LYS A 167 -24.72 0.44 5.03
C LYS A 167 -25.10 1.47 6.09
N ALA A 168 -25.63 1.04 7.23
CA ALA A 168 -25.99 1.94 8.32
C ALA A 168 -24.77 2.62 8.94
N ARG A 169 -23.63 1.94 9.08
CA ARG A 169 -22.37 2.57 9.52
C ARG A 169 -21.82 3.55 8.49
N GLN A 170 -21.94 3.22 7.20
CA GLN A 170 -21.57 4.14 6.11
C GLN A 170 -22.48 5.37 6.10
N GLU A 171 -23.79 5.19 6.23
CA GLU A 171 -24.79 6.26 6.33
C GLU A 171 -24.63 7.09 7.60
N GLN A 172 -24.32 6.46 8.74
CA GLN A 172 -24.07 7.14 10.01
C GLN A 172 -22.75 7.92 10.00
N ALA A 173 -21.72 7.41 9.33
CA ALA A 173 -20.50 8.16 9.02
C ALA A 173 -20.75 9.30 8.02
N LEU A 174 -21.76 9.17 7.15
CA LEU A 174 -22.21 10.22 6.24
C LEU A 174 -23.09 11.26 6.96
N SER A 175 -23.87 10.87 7.97
CA SER A 175 -24.85 11.71 8.68
C SER A 175 -24.29 12.32 9.97
N SER A 176 -23.19 11.81 10.52
CA SER A 176 -22.42 12.47 11.58
C SER A 176 -21.68 13.72 11.09
N LEU A 177 -21.82 14.04 9.80
CA LEU A 177 -21.38 15.27 9.19
C LEU A 177 -22.57 16.23 9.15
N SER A 178 -22.46 17.35 9.85
CA SER A 178 -23.41 18.46 9.74
C SER A 178 -23.65 18.80 8.26
N PRO A 179 -24.91 18.77 7.76
CA PRO A 179 -25.22 19.22 6.40
C PRO A 179 -25.10 20.74 6.19
N GLN A 180 -24.64 21.49 7.22
CA GLN A 180 -24.77 22.94 7.27
C GLN A 180 -23.45 23.72 7.40
N GLU A 181 -22.29 23.06 7.38
CA GLU A 181 -21.01 23.81 7.32
C GLU A 181 -20.47 23.88 5.89
N PRO A 182 -20.01 25.06 5.43
CA PRO A 182 -19.54 25.23 4.08
C PRO A 182 -18.34 24.31 3.81
N SER A 183 -18.41 23.58 2.70
CA SER A 183 -17.46 22.59 2.17
C SER A 183 -16.05 23.12 1.84
N THR A 184 -15.66 24.25 2.44
CA THR A 184 -14.42 25.00 2.23
C THR A 184 -13.59 25.17 3.51
N ILE A 185 -14.07 24.74 4.68
CA ILE A 185 -13.33 24.89 5.93
C ILE A 185 -12.54 23.61 6.22
N ILE A 186 -11.21 23.70 6.16
CA ILE A 186 -10.31 22.63 6.63
C ILE A 186 -10.41 22.59 8.15
N GLN A 187 -10.77 21.42 8.71
CA GLN A 187 -10.78 21.17 10.14
C GLN A 187 -9.39 20.72 10.60
N PHE A 188 -8.83 21.43 11.58
CA PHE A 188 -7.50 21.15 12.14
C PHE A 188 -7.62 20.28 13.39
N THR A 189 -7.81 18.99 13.19
CA THR A 189 -8.08 17.98 14.22
C THR A 189 -7.42 16.66 13.81
N TYR A 190 -7.15 15.77 14.76
CA TYR A 190 -6.63 14.46 14.43
C TYR A 190 -7.66 13.60 13.70
N THR A 191 -7.17 12.82 12.74
CA THR A 191 -7.99 12.03 11.83
C THR A 191 -7.61 10.56 11.89
N SER A 192 -8.54 9.73 12.36
CA SER A 192 -8.41 8.26 12.31
C SER A 192 -8.18 7.77 10.89
N ASN A 193 -7.71 6.53 10.69
CA ASN A 193 -7.53 6.01 9.33
C ASN A 193 -8.83 6.04 8.51
N ALA A 194 -9.97 5.68 9.13
CA ALA A 194 -11.27 5.72 8.47
C ALA A 194 -11.67 7.14 8.04
N GLN A 195 -11.44 8.14 8.92
CA GLN A 195 -11.70 9.54 8.61
C GLN A 195 -10.78 10.05 7.50
N MET A 196 -9.47 9.75 7.57
CA MET A 196 -8.50 10.10 6.54
C MET A 196 -8.93 9.55 5.17
N TYR A 197 -9.31 8.27 5.08
CA TYR A 197 -9.78 7.67 3.82
C TYR A 197 -11.03 8.38 3.28
N SER A 198 -11.99 8.67 4.15
CA SER A 198 -13.21 9.41 3.80
C SER A 198 -12.89 10.82 3.28
N ILE A 199 -11.99 11.55 3.94
CA ILE A 199 -11.56 12.89 3.55
C ILE A 199 -10.89 12.85 2.17
N LEU A 200 -9.90 11.97 1.96
CA LEU A 200 -9.19 11.87 0.68
C LEU A 200 -10.14 11.49 -0.47
N LYS A 201 -11.01 10.50 -0.28
CA LYS A 201 -12.02 10.11 -1.28
C LYS A 201 -12.99 11.25 -1.58
N ARG A 202 -13.43 12.00 -0.57
CA ARG A 202 -14.31 13.17 -0.75
C ARG A 202 -13.60 14.31 -1.48
N THR A 203 -12.35 14.60 -1.14
CA THR A 203 -11.53 15.60 -1.83
C THR A 203 -11.39 15.24 -3.30
N ALA A 204 -11.09 13.98 -3.61
CA ALA A 204 -11.01 13.50 -4.98
C ALA A 204 -12.34 13.58 -5.72
N ALA A 205 -13.46 13.20 -5.08
CA ALA A 205 -14.79 13.34 -5.68
C ALA A 205 -15.15 14.80 -5.98
N LYS A 206 -14.77 15.75 -5.11
CA LYS A 206 -15.00 17.19 -5.31
C LYS A 206 -14.19 17.75 -6.49
N CYS A 207 -12.98 17.23 -6.69
CA CYS A 207 -12.04 17.69 -7.71
C CYS A 207 -11.71 16.57 -8.73
N SER A 208 -12.71 15.79 -9.16
CA SER A 208 -12.48 14.56 -9.93
C SER A 208 -11.81 14.77 -11.30
N HIS A 209 -11.92 15.98 -11.85
CA HIS A 209 -11.28 16.39 -13.10
C HIS A 209 -9.79 16.68 -12.96
N ILE A 210 -9.28 16.82 -11.73
CA ILE A 210 -7.85 17.06 -11.45
C ILE A 210 -7.28 16.15 -10.37
N SER A 211 -8.04 15.18 -9.86
CA SER A 211 -7.57 14.32 -8.79
C SER A 211 -8.21 12.95 -8.81
N HIS A 212 -7.46 11.97 -8.33
CA HIS A 212 -7.87 10.58 -8.26
C HIS A 212 -7.19 9.91 -7.05
N VAL A 213 -7.80 8.87 -6.51
CA VAL A 213 -7.33 8.18 -5.31
C VAL A 213 -7.10 6.72 -5.65
N TYR A 214 -5.95 6.20 -5.27
CA TYR A 214 -5.58 4.80 -5.48
C TYR A 214 -4.81 4.25 -4.28
N SER A 215 -4.80 2.94 -4.12
CA SER A 215 -4.01 2.24 -3.10
C SER A 215 -2.72 1.71 -3.73
N ILE A 216 -1.58 1.87 -3.05
CA ILE A 216 -0.29 1.29 -3.49
C ILE A 216 -0.01 -0.09 -2.89
N GLY A 217 -0.86 -0.52 -1.96
CA GLY A 217 -0.71 -1.76 -1.20
C GLY A 217 -1.42 -1.67 0.13
N ARG A 218 -1.20 -2.67 0.99
CA ARG A 218 -1.79 -2.72 2.33
C ARG A 218 -0.71 -2.83 3.39
N SER A 219 -1.02 -2.30 4.57
CA SER A 219 -0.22 -2.49 5.75
C SER A 219 -0.30 -3.93 6.25
N THR A 220 0.48 -4.23 7.29
CA THR A 220 0.46 -5.53 7.96
C THR A 220 -0.93 -5.92 8.45
N GLU A 221 -1.69 -4.97 9.00
CA GLU A 221 -3.06 -5.21 9.49
C GLU A 221 -4.13 -5.01 8.40
N GLY A 222 -3.73 -4.92 7.12
CA GLY A 222 -4.66 -4.86 5.98
C GLY A 222 -5.26 -3.47 5.71
N ARG A 223 -4.70 -2.40 6.27
CA ARG A 223 -5.13 -1.02 6.00
C ARG A 223 -4.54 -0.52 4.68
N ASP A 224 -5.33 0.13 3.84
CA ASP A 224 -4.87 0.62 2.54
C ASP A 224 -3.83 1.76 2.70
N LEU A 225 -2.73 1.66 1.96
CA LEU A 225 -1.77 2.76 1.78
C LEU A 225 -2.30 3.66 0.67
N LEU A 226 -3.19 4.57 1.07
CA LEU A 226 -3.97 5.38 0.16
C LEU A 226 -3.19 6.61 -0.32
N VAL A 227 -3.10 6.78 -1.63
CA VAL A 227 -2.49 7.92 -2.31
C VAL A 227 -3.58 8.74 -2.98
N ILE A 228 -3.52 10.07 -2.84
CA ILE A 228 -4.27 11.00 -3.69
C ILE A 228 -3.32 11.64 -4.70
N GLU A 229 -3.68 11.60 -5.98
CA GLU A 229 -2.97 12.30 -7.04
C GLU A 229 -3.67 13.60 -7.43
N PHE A 230 -2.88 14.60 -7.84
CA PHE A 230 -3.35 15.86 -8.43
C PHE A 230 -2.57 16.16 -9.72
N THR A 231 -3.29 16.34 -10.83
CA THR A 231 -2.78 16.72 -12.17
C THR A 231 -3.97 17.18 -13.03
N ASN A 232 -3.75 17.85 -14.15
CA ASN A 232 -4.79 18.11 -15.15
C ASN A 232 -5.27 16.85 -15.91
N ASN A 233 -4.57 15.72 -15.81
CA ASN A 233 -4.99 14.45 -16.44
C ASN A 233 -4.80 13.24 -15.51
N PRO A 234 -5.68 13.04 -14.51
CA PRO A 234 -5.52 12.00 -13.49
C PRO A 234 -5.41 10.58 -14.07
N GLY A 235 -4.59 9.74 -13.43
CA GLY A 235 -4.39 8.34 -13.81
C GLY A 235 -3.38 8.11 -14.93
N GLN A 236 -2.92 9.15 -15.63
CA GLN A 236 -2.02 9.01 -16.78
C GLN A 236 -0.78 9.88 -16.63
N HIS A 237 0.36 9.35 -17.06
CA HIS A 237 1.57 10.13 -17.22
C HIS A 237 1.47 10.97 -18.49
N GLU A 238 1.79 12.26 -18.42
CA GLU A 238 1.89 13.15 -19.57
C GLU A 238 3.35 13.46 -19.88
N LEU A 239 3.72 13.36 -21.15
CA LEU A 239 5.04 13.72 -21.64
C LEU A 239 5.49 15.08 -21.08
N LEU A 240 6.65 15.09 -20.42
CA LEU A 240 7.32 16.27 -19.87
C LEU A 240 6.70 16.86 -18.62
N GLU A 241 5.62 16.26 -18.12
CA GLU A 241 5.06 16.56 -16.82
C GLU A 241 5.88 15.82 -15.74
N PRO A 242 6.65 16.52 -14.90
CA PRO A 242 7.39 15.87 -13.83
C PRO A 242 6.45 15.29 -12.78
N GLU A 243 6.81 14.14 -12.24
CA GLU A 243 6.12 13.53 -11.12
C GLU A 243 6.84 13.80 -9.79
N ILE A 244 6.08 14.21 -8.78
CA ILE A 244 6.56 14.48 -7.42
C ILE A 244 5.71 13.71 -6.41
N LYS A 245 6.35 13.17 -5.37
CA LYS A 245 5.64 12.51 -4.27
C LYS A 245 5.99 13.08 -2.90
N LEU A 246 4.97 13.22 -2.06
CA LEU A 246 5.09 13.53 -0.65
C LEU A 246 4.63 12.32 0.17
N VAL A 247 5.45 11.89 1.11
CA VAL A 247 5.18 10.76 2.00
C VAL A 247 5.18 11.27 3.43
N GLY A 248 4.16 10.94 4.21
CA GLY A 248 4.08 11.28 5.63
C GLY A 248 3.95 10.03 6.49
N ASN A 249 4.31 10.19 7.76
CA ASN A 249 3.93 9.25 8.82
C ASN A 249 4.36 7.81 8.51
N MET A 250 5.62 7.67 8.05
CA MET A 250 6.29 6.37 7.98
C MET A 250 6.65 5.84 9.36
N HIS A 251 6.86 6.74 10.33
CA HIS A 251 6.74 6.42 11.74
C HIS A 251 5.35 6.84 12.21
N GLY A 252 4.58 5.89 12.76
CA GLY A 252 3.16 6.10 13.06
C GLY A 252 2.92 7.17 14.13
N ASN A 253 3.86 7.36 15.06
CA ASN A 253 3.79 8.40 16.09
C ASN A 253 4.34 9.77 15.68
N GLU A 254 4.86 9.92 14.46
CA GLU A 254 5.28 11.20 13.89
C GLU A 254 4.11 11.73 13.02
N VAL A 255 3.17 12.41 13.67
CA VAL A 255 1.81 12.60 13.15
C VAL A 255 1.63 13.91 12.38
N LEU A 256 2.45 14.93 12.67
CA LEU A 256 2.29 16.23 12.02
C LEU A 256 2.35 16.13 10.49
N GLY A 257 3.27 15.32 9.96
CA GLY A 257 3.38 15.06 8.51
C GLY A 257 2.09 14.50 7.91
N ARG A 258 1.42 13.56 8.60
CA ARG A 258 0.12 13.01 8.19
C ARG A 258 -0.93 14.10 8.04
N GLN A 259 -1.09 14.93 9.08
CA GLN A 259 -2.12 15.97 9.09
C GLN A 259 -1.84 17.06 8.04
N LEU A 260 -0.59 17.51 7.92
CA LEU A 260 -0.21 18.51 6.90
C LEU A 260 -0.52 18.04 5.47
N LEU A 261 -0.29 16.77 5.16
CA LEU A 261 -0.59 16.21 3.83
C LEU A 261 -2.09 16.08 3.57
N ILE A 262 -2.89 15.75 4.58
CA ILE A 262 -4.37 15.76 4.47
C ILE A 262 -4.89 17.18 4.26
N TYR A 263 -4.34 18.18 4.94
CA TYR A 263 -4.68 19.59 4.75
C TYR A 263 -4.25 20.10 3.38
N LEU A 264 -3.05 19.72 2.93
CA LEU A 264 -2.55 20.08 1.61
C LEU A 264 -3.45 19.55 0.50
N ALA A 265 -3.90 18.29 0.58
CA ALA A 265 -4.82 17.72 -0.41
C ALA A 265 -6.13 18.53 -0.50
N GLN A 266 -6.73 18.87 0.64
CA GLN A 266 -7.94 19.70 0.67
C GLN A 266 -7.69 21.12 0.15
N TYR A 267 -6.54 21.72 0.50
CA TYR A 267 -6.14 23.05 0.07
C TYR A 267 -5.94 23.12 -1.44
N LEU A 268 -5.21 22.17 -2.03
CA LEU A 268 -4.98 22.08 -3.48
C LEU A 268 -6.29 22.04 -4.26
N CYS A 269 -7.22 21.15 -3.86
CA CYS A 269 -8.54 21.05 -4.48
C CYS A 269 -9.35 22.35 -4.33
N SER A 270 -9.42 22.91 -3.13
CA SER A 270 -10.23 24.11 -2.85
C SER A 270 -9.71 25.33 -3.62
N GLU A 271 -8.41 25.59 -3.57
CA GLU A 271 -7.80 26.75 -4.22
C GLU A 271 -7.81 26.65 -5.75
N TYR A 272 -7.72 25.43 -6.29
CA TYR A 272 -7.87 25.21 -7.73
C TYR A 272 -9.27 25.60 -8.21
N ILE A 273 -10.32 25.17 -7.51
CA ILE A 273 -11.71 25.53 -7.80
C ILE A 273 -11.94 27.04 -7.65
N LEU A 274 -11.32 27.68 -6.65
CA LEU A 274 -11.40 29.13 -6.43
C LEU A 274 -10.64 29.96 -7.46
N GLY A 275 -9.88 29.34 -8.38
CA GLY A 275 -9.17 30.05 -9.44
C GLY A 275 -7.81 30.59 -9.04
N ASN A 276 -7.20 30.08 -7.95
CA ASN A 276 -5.87 30.49 -7.53
C ASN A 276 -4.83 30.12 -8.58
N GLN A 277 -4.27 31.14 -9.25
CA GLN A 277 -3.36 30.96 -10.38
C GLN A 277 -2.08 30.18 -10.04
N ARG A 278 -1.56 30.34 -8.80
CA ARG A 278 -0.38 29.59 -8.36
C ARG A 278 -0.69 28.09 -8.29
N ILE A 279 -1.80 27.74 -7.63
CA ILE A 279 -2.22 26.34 -7.47
C ILE A 279 -2.62 25.72 -8.80
N GLN A 280 -3.35 26.44 -9.64
CA GLN A 280 -3.67 25.98 -11.00
C GLN A 280 -2.41 25.73 -11.83
N THR A 281 -1.40 26.59 -11.73
CA THR A 281 -0.12 26.38 -12.43
C THR A 281 0.60 25.14 -11.91
N ILE A 282 0.65 24.95 -10.58
CA ILE A 282 1.28 23.77 -9.97
C ILE A 282 0.61 22.48 -10.48
N ILE A 283 -0.73 22.38 -10.39
CA ILE A 283 -1.48 21.18 -10.77
C ILE A 283 -1.47 20.92 -12.27
N ASN A 284 -1.56 21.96 -13.11
CA ASN A 284 -1.61 21.80 -14.57
C ASN A 284 -0.24 21.57 -15.24
N THR A 285 0.82 21.51 -14.43
CA THR A 285 2.18 21.31 -14.97
C THR A 285 2.94 20.24 -14.22
N THR A 286 2.34 19.61 -13.21
CA THR A 286 3.00 18.70 -12.29
C THR A 286 2.02 17.61 -11.88
N ARG A 287 2.46 16.36 -11.93
CA ARG A 287 1.72 15.26 -11.33
C ARG A 287 2.16 15.06 -9.89
N ILE A 288 1.30 15.43 -8.95
CA ILE A 288 1.59 15.40 -7.52
C ILE A 288 0.94 14.16 -6.92
N HIS A 289 1.70 13.38 -6.16
CA HIS A 289 1.18 12.24 -5.42
C HIS A 289 1.40 12.41 -3.92
N ILE A 290 0.36 12.22 -3.12
CA ILE A 290 0.40 12.43 -1.67
C ILE A 290 0.01 11.13 -0.96
N LEU A 291 0.97 10.53 -0.27
CA LEU A 291 0.77 9.41 0.66
C LEU A 291 0.79 9.96 2.08
N ALA A 292 -0.39 10.24 2.65
CA ALA A 292 -0.49 10.88 3.96
C ALA A 292 0.02 10.00 5.12
N SER A 293 -0.14 8.68 5.02
CA SER A 293 0.33 7.73 6.03
C SER A 293 0.87 6.47 5.37
N MET A 294 2.19 6.30 5.46
CA MET A 294 2.86 5.07 5.08
C MET A 294 2.75 3.98 6.16
N ASN A 295 2.63 4.37 7.44
CA ASN A 295 2.45 3.46 8.57
C ASN A 295 1.11 3.71 9.29
N PRO A 296 -0.04 3.38 8.67
CA PRO A 296 -1.35 3.59 9.29
C PRO A 296 -1.56 2.73 10.53
N ASP A 297 -0.89 1.58 10.65
CA ASP A 297 -1.00 0.68 11.80
C ASP A 297 -0.32 1.28 13.04
N GLY A 298 0.90 1.76 12.89
CA GLY A 298 1.61 2.45 13.96
C GLY A 298 0.91 3.72 14.43
N TYR A 299 0.21 4.41 13.51
CA TYR A 299 -0.57 5.60 13.86
C TYR A 299 -1.73 5.30 14.80
N GLU A 300 -2.51 4.23 14.57
CA GLU A 300 -3.63 3.86 15.46
C GLU A 300 -3.12 3.57 16.87
N LEU A 301 -1.99 2.85 16.98
CA LEU A 301 -1.36 2.57 18.28
C LEU A 301 -0.91 3.87 18.97
N ALA A 302 -0.27 4.79 18.24
CA ALA A 302 0.15 6.07 18.79
C ALA A 302 -1.06 6.92 19.24
N ALA A 303 -2.13 6.94 18.45
CA ALA A 303 -3.34 7.71 18.73
C ALA A 303 -4.08 7.17 19.96
N SER A 304 -4.24 5.84 20.09
CA SER A 304 -4.91 5.24 21.25
C SER A 304 -4.20 5.55 22.57
N GLU A 305 -2.86 5.59 22.57
CA GLU A 305 -2.11 5.93 23.78
C GLU A 305 -2.28 7.39 24.20
N VAL A 306 -2.43 8.32 23.24
CA VAL A 306 -2.68 9.73 23.55
C VAL A 306 -4.12 9.90 24.08
N GLU A 307 -5.09 9.15 23.56
CA GLU A 307 -6.48 9.19 24.03
C GLU A 307 -6.64 8.65 25.47
N ASP A 308 -5.95 7.56 25.82
CA ASP A 308 -5.99 6.93 27.15
C ASP A 308 -5.36 7.78 28.27
N ASN A 309 -4.49 8.74 27.95
CA ASN A 309 -3.85 9.63 28.93
C ASN A 309 -4.75 10.79 29.42
N ASN A 310 -6.03 10.83 29.03
CA ASN A 310 -7.02 11.77 29.57
C ASN A 310 -7.55 11.39 30.96
N ASP A 311 -6.96 10.39 31.64
CA ASP A 311 -7.24 10.10 33.05
C ASP A 311 -6.63 11.20 33.96
N PRO A 312 -7.46 11.96 34.70
CA PRO A 312 -6.99 13.09 35.51
C PRO A 312 -6.04 12.71 36.66
N GLU A 313 -5.85 11.42 36.99
CA GLU A 313 -4.83 10.98 37.94
C GLU A 313 -3.42 10.78 37.33
N LEU A 314 -3.29 10.82 35.99
CA LEU A 314 -2.03 10.61 35.24
C LEU A 314 -1.50 11.86 34.53
N ILE A 315 -1.97 13.05 34.91
CA ILE A 315 -1.57 14.37 34.36
C ILE A 315 -0.04 14.63 34.45
N ASN A 316 0.70 13.84 35.24
CA ASN A 316 2.16 13.94 35.39
C ASN A 316 2.97 12.99 34.48
N HIS A 317 2.36 12.34 33.49
CA HIS A 317 3.09 11.54 32.50
C HIS A 317 3.10 12.24 31.13
N GLU A 318 3.96 13.25 31.04
CA GLU A 318 4.48 13.91 29.82
C GLU A 318 5.24 12.93 28.88
N GLY A 319 4.83 11.66 28.80
CA GLY A 319 5.57 10.58 28.14
C GLY A 319 5.70 10.75 26.63
N HIS A 320 4.64 11.24 25.96
CA HIS A 320 4.62 11.52 24.52
C HIS A 320 5.41 12.79 24.14
N LEU A 321 5.62 13.70 25.10
CA LEU A 321 6.39 14.94 24.95
C LEU A 321 7.91 14.73 25.10
N LEU A 322 8.35 13.55 25.54
CA LEU A 322 9.76 13.21 25.65
C LEU A 322 10.31 12.77 24.28
N ASN A 323 11.47 13.30 23.88
CA ASN A 323 12.20 12.96 22.65
C ASN A 323 12.54 11.45 22.46
N GLY A 324 12.18 10.59 23.42
CA GLY A 324 12.34 9.13 23.40
C GLY A 324 11.05 8.31 23.24
N TRP A 325 9.88 8.93 23.04
CA TRP A 325 8.65 8.18 22.80
C TRP A 325 8.70 7.42 21.47
N THR A 326 8.45 6.11 21.54
CA THR A 326 8.63 5.16 20.44
C THR A 326 7.42 4.27 20.20
N ASN A 327 6.38 4.34 21.04
CA ASN A 327 5.16 3.58 20.81
C ASN A 327 4.48 4.10 19.53
N GLY A 328 4.01 3.18 18.69
CA GLY A 328 3.49 3.50 17.36
C GLY A 328 4.54 3.95 16.32
N ARG A 329 5.84 3.99 16.66
CA ARG A 329 6.90 4.33 15.70
C ARG A 329 7.05 3.27 14.61
N THR A 330 7.16 2.01 15.01
CA THR A 330 7.32 0.86 14.10
C THR A 330 6.00 0.46 13.47
N ASN A 331 6.02 -0.37 12.43
CA ASN A 331 4.79 -0.99 11.91
C ASN A 331 4.26 -2.07 12.89
N ALA A 332 3.14 -2.71 12.55
CA ALA A 332 2.54 -3.75 13.40
C ALA A 332 3.42 -5.00 13.60
N GLN A 333 4.45 -5.19 12.75
CA GLN A 333 5.44 -6.25 12.91
C GLN A 333 6.67 -5.85 13.75
N ASN A 334 6.62 -4.68 14.39
CA ASN A 334 7.71 -4.06 15.14
C ASN A 334 8.96 -3.79 14.27
N ILE A 335 8.75 -3.45 13.00
CA ILE A 335 9.81 -3.07 12.05
C ILE A 335 9.83 -1.54 11.93
N ASP A 336 11.02 -0.94 12.07
CA ASP A 336 11.23 0.46 11.68
C ASP A 336 11.29 0.54 10.15
N LEU A 337 10.26 1.12 9.53
CA LEU A 337 10.16 1.21 8.07
C LEU A 337 11.30 2.01 7.45
N ASN A 338 11.89 2.97 8.18
CA ASN A 338 13.05 3.75 7.72
C ASN A 338 14.39 3.04 7.99
N ARG A 339 14.35 1.76 8.33
CA ARG A 339 15.50 0.83 8.40
C ARG A 339 15.27 -0.41 7.56
N ASN A 340 14.18 -0.47 6.81
CA ASN A 340 13.73 -1.67 6.11
C ASN A 340 13.98 -1.65 4.60
N PHE A 341 14.41 -0.51 4.02
CA PHE A 341 14.76 -0.46 2.60
C PHE A 341 16.12 -1.14 2.32
N PRO A 342 16.39 -1.57 1.07
CA PRO A 342 17.69 -2.13 0.71
C PRO A 342 18.84 -1.16 1.00
N ASP A 343 19.88 -1.63 1.68
CA ASP A 343 21.12 -0.86 1.90
C ASP A 343 21.98 -0.81 0.62
N LEU A 344 21.59 0.05 -0.31
CA LEU A 344 22.32 0.31 -1.55
C LEU A 344 23.55 1.20 -1.32
N THR A 345 23.56 1.97 -0.23
CA THR A 345 24.68 2.86 0.12
C THR A 345 25.94 2.06 0.47
N SER A 346 25.80 0.95 1.21
CA SER A 346 26.90 0.00 1.40
C SER A 346 27.43 -0.57 0.09
N VAL A 347 26.55 -0.92 -0.85
CA VAL A 347 26.93 -1.47 -2.16
C VAL A 347 27.72 -0.42 -2.95
N LEU A 348 27.23 0.81 -2.99
CA LEU A 348 27.93 1.96 -3.58
C LEU A 348 29.33 2.12 -2.98
N TYR A 349 29.47 2.12 -1.65
CA TYR A 349 30.76 2.34 -0.99
C TYR A 349 31.78 1.23 -1.23
N ARG A 350 31.33 -0.03 -1.34
CA ARG A 350 32.19 -1.16 -1.73
C ARG A 350 32.68 -1.03 -3.16
N ASN A 351 31.80 -0.63 -4.08
CA ASN A 351 32.07 -0.68 -5.52
C ASN A 351 32.60 0.63 -6.12
N ARG A 352 32.60 1.75 -5.38
CA ARG A 352 33.03 3.09 -5.86
C ARG A 352 34.43 3.18 -6.49
N ARG A 353 35.31 2.23 -6.19
CA ARG A 353 36.69 2.18 -6.72
C ARG A 353 36.73 1.58 -8.13
N SER A 354 35.69 0.87 -8.53
CA SER A 354 35.52 0.41 -9.91
C SER A 354 35.14 1.59 -10.80
N ARG A 355 35.88 1.80 -11.90
CA ARG A 355 35.61 2.90 -12.84
C ARG A 355 34.30 2.71 -13.62
N HIS A 356 33.82 1.46 -13.74
CA HIS A 356 32.66 1.10 -14.57
C HIS A 356 31.41 0.81 -13.74
N TYR A 357 31.44 0.94 -12.41
CA TYR A 357 30.27 0.70 -11.58
C TYR A 357 29.31 1.89 -11.64
N ARG A 358 28.05 1.63 -12.04
CA ARG A 358 26.97 2.62 -12.03
C ARG A 358 26.57 2.99 -10.60
N THR A 359 26.41 4.28 -10.37
CA THR A 359 26.07 4.86 -9.06
C THR A 359 24.63 5.35 -8.99
N ASP A 360 24.03 5.60 -10.16
CA ASP A 360 22.60 5.56 -10.35
C ASP A 360 22.17 4.12 -10.50
N HIS A 361 20.88 3.89 -10.28
CA HIS A 361 20.27 2.67 -10.70
C HIS A 361 21.09 1.44 -10.23
N ILE A 362 21.17 1.27 -8.90
CA ILE A 362 21.75 0.07 -8.28
C ILE A 362 20.66 -1.00 -8.10
N PRO A 363 20.82 -2.22 -8.63
CA PRO A 363 19.85 -3.30 -8.46
C PRO A 363 19.77 -3.73 -6.99
N ILE A 364 18.61 -4.24 -6.57
CA ILE A 364 18.38 -4.71 -5.21
C ILE A 364 19.14 -6.03 -5.03
N PRO A 365 20.05 -6.16 -4.04
CA PRO A 365 20.77 -7.40 -3.83
C PRO A 365 19.82 -8.54 -3.45
N ASP A 366 19.98 -9.73 -4.04
CA ASP A 366 19.19 -10.93 -3.70
C ASP A 366 19.13 -11.20 -2.18
N ALA A 367 20.23 -10.87 -1.48
CA ALA A 367 20.34 -11.03 -0.04
C ALA A 367 19.28 -10.24 0.77
N TYR A 368 18.79 -9.13 0.23
CA TYR A 368 17.75 -8.31 0.85
C TYR A 368 16.45 -9.09 1.05
N TRP A 369 16.07 -9.87 0.03
CA TRP A 369 14.82 -10.62 -0.01
C TRP A 369 14.79 -11.83 0.93
N PHE A 370 15.95 -12.28 1.45
CA PHE A 370 15.99 -13.26 2.54
C PHE A 370 15.69 -12.63 3.91
N GLY A 371 15.69 -11.30 4.01
CA GLY A 371 15.31 -10.56 5.19
C GLY A 371 13.80 -10.40 5.33
N LYS A 372 13.36 -9.85 6.45
CA LYS A 372 11.94 -9.52 6.68
C LYS A 372 11.63 -8.16 6.03
N VAL A 373 10.99 -8.19 4.87
CA VAL A 373 10.51 -6.99 4.17
C VAL A 373 9.08 -6.68 4.64
N ALA A 374 8.88 -5.47 5.15
CA ALA A 374 7.57 -5.01 5.59
C ALA A 374 6.65 -4.80 4.37
N PRO A 375 5.35 -5.14 4.44
CA PRO A 375 4.43 -4.95 3.32
C PRO A 375 4.30 -3.47 2.92
N GLU A 376 4.42 -2.54 3.88
CA GLU A 376 4.44 -1.10 3.62
C GLU A 376 5.68 -0.70 2.80
N THR A 377 6.85 -1.21 3.17
CA THR A 377 8.11 -0.97 2.44
C THR A 377 8.05 -1.55 1.04
N TYR A 378 7.56 -2.78 0.88
CA TYR A 378 7.38 -3.41 -0.42
C TYR A 378 6.44 -2.62 -1.34
N ALA A 379 5.29 -2.17 -0.81
CA ALA A 379 4.33 -1.34 -1.53
C ALA A 379 4.97 -0.03 -2.04
N VAL A 380 5.72 0.66 -1.19
CA VAL A 380 6.43 1.89 -1.57
C VAL A 380 7.52 1.60 -2.59
N MET A 381 8.32 0.54 -2.43
CA MET A 381 9.35 0.17 -3.41
C MET A 381 8.76 -0.12 -4.79
N LYS A 382 7.61 -0.81 -4.84
CA LYS A 382 6.87 -1.06 -6.09
C LYS A 382 6.36 0.25 -6.68
N TRP A 383 5.78 1.11 -5.85
CA TRP A 383 5.25 2.40 -6.27
C TRP A 383 6.31 3.32 -6.87
N VAL A 384 7.47 3.48 -6.21
CA VAL A 384 8.53 4.38 -6.70
C VAL A 384 9.20 3.90 -7.99
N ARG A 385 9.01 2.63 -8.38
CA ARG A 385 9.46 2.09 -9.68
C ARG A 385 8.38 2.19 -10.75
N SER A 386 7.11 2.21 -10.37
CA SER A 386 5.98 2.24 -11.31
C SER A 386 5.80 3.59 -12.00
N LEU A 387 6.39 4.64 -11.45
CA LEU A 387 6.19 6.02 -11.87
C LEU A 387 7.53 6.78 -11.93
N PRO A 388 7.73 7.69 -12.91
CA PRO A 388 8.99 8.40 -13.10
C PRO A 388 9.16 9.57 -12.13
N PHE A 389 9.17 9.29 -10.82
CA PHE A 389 9.35 10.31 -9.79
C PHE A 389 10.68 11.06 -9.92
N VAL A 390 10.61 12.39 -9.97
CA VAL A 390 11.77 13.28 -10.11
C VAL A 390 12.25 13.77 -8.75
N GLN A 391 11.30 14.11 -7.87
CA GLN A 391 11.55 14.73 -6.58
C GLN A 391 10.62 14.13 -5.52
N SER A 392 11.07 14.07 -4.27
CA SER A 392 10.24 13.63 -3.15
C SER A 392 10.63 14.24 -1.81
N ALA A 393 9.67 14.30 -0.88
CA ALA A 393 9.94 14.54 0.53
C ALA A 393 9.23 13.50 1.42
N SER A 394 9.94 12.98 2.42
CA SER A 394 9.39 12.21 3.53
C SER A 394 9.25 13.12 4.76
N LEU A 395 8.06 13.21 5.34
CA LEU A 395 7.72 14.10 6.46
C LEU A 395 7.75 13.32 7.78
N HIS A 396 8.56 13.81 8.71
CA HIS A 396 8.92 13.22 10.00
C HIS A 396 8.71 14.20 11.16
N GLY A 397 8.88 13.69 12.37
CA GLY A 397 8.89 14.47 13.60
C GLY A 397 9.91 13.97 14.61
N GLY A 398 10.32 14.84 15.52
CA GLY A 398 11.33 14.59 16.54
C GLY A 398 12.46 15.64 16.55
N ASP A 399 12.57 16.45 15.50
CA ASP A 399 13.46 17.61 15.45
C ASP A 399 12.91 18.65 14.43
N LEU A 400 13.60 19.76 14.22
CA LEU A 400 13.23 20.79 13.25
C LEU A 400 14.38 21.07 12.27
N VAL A 401 14.46 20.28 11.20
CA VAL A 401 15.57 20.31 10.23
C VAL A 401 15.20 19.60 8.93
N ILE A 402 15.85 19.96 7.83
CA ILE A 402 15.86 19.12 6.63
C ILE A 402 17.12 18.25 6.60
N SER A 403 16.96 16.93 6.66
CA SER A 403 18.02 15.98 6.39
C SER A 403 18.06 15.63 4.90
N TYR A 404 19.25 15.63 4.31
CA TYR A 404 19.47 15.21 2.92
C TYR A 404 20.55 14.11 2.80
N PRO A 405 20.45 13.24 1.78
CA PRO A 405 21.37 12.14 1.55
C PRO A 405 22.87 12.50 1.54
N PHE A 406 23.76 11.56 1.85
CA PHE A 406 23.42 10.20 2.31
C PHE A 406 23.09 10.14 3.80
N ASP A 407 22.18 9.24 4.18
CA ASP A 407 21.87 8.89 5.57
C ASP A 407 22.89 7.90 6.17
N TYR A 408 23.50 7.04 5.36
CA TYR A 408 24.51 6.10 5.82
C TYR A 408 25.94 6.63 5.70
N SER A 409 26.72 6.53 6.77
CA SER A 409 28.11 6.99 6.82
C SER A 409 29.03 6.15 5.94
N ARG A 410 29.95 6.85 5.27
CA ARG A 410 31.04 6.24 4.49
C ARG A 410 31.95 5.36 5.33
N HIS A 411 32.13 5.66 6.60
CA HIS A 411 32.94 4.86 7.50
C HIS A 411 32.02 4.08 8.45
N PRO A 412 31.95 2.74 8.37
CA PRO A 412 30.97 1.94 9.12
C PRO A 412 31.00 2.11 10.65
N LEU A 413 32.14 2.56 11.19
CA LEU A 413 32.34 2.79 12.63
C LEU A 413 32.17 4.26 13.04
N GLU A 414 31.99 5.19 12.09
CA GLU A 414 31.74 6.60 12.42
C GLU A 414 30.25 6.90 12.37
N GLU A 415 29.66 7.06 13.55
CA GLU A 415 28.23 7.36 13.71
C GLU A 415 27.83 8.76 13.20
N ARG A 416 28.81 9.68 13.06
CA ARG A 416 28.60 11.05 12.58
C ARG A 416 29.69 11.45 11.59
N MET A 417 29.45 11.24 10.31
CA MET A 417 30.39 11.56 9.24
C MET A 417 29.68 12.19 8.07
N PHE A 418 30.19 13.34 7.62
CA PHE A 418 29.71 13.97 6.40
C PHE A 418 29.93 13.05 5.19
N SER A 419 28.83 12.63 4.57
CA SER A 419 28.81 11.65 3.48
C SER A 419 28.05 12.21 2.27
N PRO A 420 28.73 12.96 1.39
CA PRO A 420 28.08 13.70 0.31
C PRO A 420 27.65 12.79 -0.84
N THR A 421 26.54 13.15 -1.48
CA THR A 421 26.13 12.59 -2.76
C THR A 421 26.87 13.25 -3.94
N PRO A 422 26.89 12.62 -5.12
CA PRO A 422 27.27 13.28 -6.36
C PRO A 422 26.49 14.57 -6.66
N ASP A 423 25.22 14.64 -6.23
CA ASP A 423 24.32 15.79 -6.38
C ASP A 423 24.22 16.68 -5.13
N GLU A 424 25.25 16.68 -4.27
CA GLU A 424 25.29 17.41 -2.98
C GLU A 424 24.78 18.86 -3.06
N GLN A 425 25.19 19.60 -4.09
CA GLN A 425 24.80 21.00 -4.25
C GLN A 425 23.32 21.15 -4.62
N VAL A 426 22.76 20.20 -5.37
CA VAL A 426 21.33 20.16 -5.71
C VAL A 426 20.53 19.82 -4.48
N PHE A 427 20.94 18.81 -3.70
CA PHE A 427 20.29 18.47 -2.43
C PHE A 427 20.30 19.62 -1.43
N LYS A 428 21.42 20.31 -1.25
CA LYS A 428 21.50 21.53 -0.42
C LYS A 428 20.51 22.59 -0.88
N GLN A 429 20.40 22.82 -2.19
CA GLN A 429 19.45 23.79 -2.73
C GLN A 429 17.99 23.35 -2.54
N LEU A 430 17.71 22.05 -2.67
CA LEU A 430 16.40 21.48 -2.46
C LEU A 430 15.97 21.59 -0.99
N ALA A 431 16.86 21.21 -0.07
CA ALA A 431 16.66 21.35 1.36
C ALA A 431 16.46 22.82 1.78
N ARG A 432 17.26 23.74 1.21
CA ARG A 432 17.10 25.18 1.39
C ARG A 432 15.74 25.70 0.95
N THR A 433 15.21 25.18 -0.16
CA THR A 433 13.93 25.62 -0.70
C THR A 433 12.80 25.39 0.30
N TYR A 434 12.83 24.26 1.03
CA TYR A 434 11.87 24.02 2.12
C TYR A 434 12.24 24.84 3.37
N ALA A 435 13.48 24.74 3.86
CA ALA A 435 13.89 25.33 5.14
C ALA A 435 13.79 26.87 5.18
N ASP A 436 14.13 27.54 4.08
CA ASP A 436 14.09 29.01 3.98
C ASP A 436 12.65 29.53 3.78
N ALA A 437 11.75 28.72 3.22
CA ALA A 437 10.32 29.04 3.08
C ALA A 437 9.51 28.70 4.34
N HIS A 438 9.99 27.77 5.17
CA HIS A 438 9.41 27.46 6.46
C HIS A 438 9.57 28.64 7.43
N ALA A 439 8.52 28.99 8.16
CA ALA A 439 8.50 30.21 8.98
C ALA A 439 9.60 30.28 10.05
N THR A 440 10.05 29.12 10.56
CA THR A 440 10.96 29.05 11.70
C THR A 440 12.21 28.20 11.50
N MET A 441 12.31 27.38 10.45
CA MET A 441 13.33 26.33 10.36
C MET A 441 14.72 26.89 10.05
N SER A 442 14.80 27.94 9.24
CA SER A 442 16.05 28.59 8.85
C SER A 442 16.46 29.77 9.74
N ASN A 443 15.64 30.15 10.72
CA ASN A 443 15.91 31.32 11.55
C ASN A 443 17.00 31.02 12.60
N ASN A 444 17.65 32.08 13.09
CA ASN A 444 18.71 32.00 14.09
C ASN A 444 18.21 31.87 15.54
N ASP A 445 16.94 31.54 15.75
CA ASP A 445 16.35 31.46 17.09
C ASP A 445 16.85 30.23 17.83
N THR A 446 17.36 30.43 19.03
CA THR A 446 18.01 29.40 19.85
C THR A 446 17.07 28.72 20.86
N GLU A 447 15.83 29.20 21.01
CA GLU A 447 14.87 28.63 21.97
C GLU A 447 14.04 27.47 21.39
N ARG A 448 14.20 27.18 20.09
CA ARG A 448 13.39 26.19 19.39
C ARG A 448 14.09 24.85 19.38
N CYS A 449 13.43 23.79 19.87
CA CYS A 449 13.92 22.43 19.62
C CYS A 449 15.38 22.18 20.05
N GLY A 450 15.84 22.84 21.13
CA GLY A 450 17.25 22.82 21.56
C GLY A 450 18.24 23.51 20.59
N ALA A 451 17.74 24.05 19.48
CA ALA A 451 18.43 24.80 18.44
C ALA A 451 19.68 24.11 17.88
N SER A 452 19.62 22.79 17.69
CA SER A 452 20.75 21.99 17.20
C SER A 452 21.28 22.47 15.83
N PHE A 453 20.43 23.09 15.00
CA PHE A 453 20.72 23.36 13.58
C PHE A 453 20.68 24.83 13.15
N TYR A 454 20.63 25.78 14.09
CA TYR A 454 20.61 27.21 13.74
C TYR A 454 21.83 27.63 12.90
N ARG A 455 23.01 27.08 13.19
CA ARG A 455 24.26 27.39 12.48
C ARG A 455 24.27 26.92 11.03
N THR A 456 23.58 25.81 10.76
CA THR A 456 23.41 25.30 9.41
C THR A 456 22.15 25.85 8.76
N ARG A 457 21.46 26.80 9.40
CA ARG A 457 20.18 27.39 8.98
C ARG A 457 19.17 26.30 8.59
N GLY A 458 19.00 25.29 9.44
CA GLY A 458 17.91 24.30 9.31
C GLY A 458 18.11 23.19 8.28
N ILE A 459 19.35 22.92 7.82
CA ILE A 459 19.64 21.77 6.96
C ILE A 459 20.82 20.96 7.50
N ILE A 460 20.84 19.66 7.26
CA ILE A 460 21.95 18.77 7.63
C ILE A 460 22.09 17.58 6.68
N ASN A 461 23.30 17.06 6.49
CA ASN A 461 23.50 15.77 5.82
C ASN A 461 23.15 14.65 6.81
N GLY A 462 22.38 13.64 6.37
CA GLY A 462 21.86 12.60 7.25
C GLY A 462 22.94 11.88 8.05
N ALA A 463 23.95 11.35 7.38
CA ALA A 463 25.08 10.66 8.01
C ALA A 463 25.91 11.55 8.96
N LEU A 464 25.93 12.87 8.74
CA LEU A 464 26.58 13.82 9.65
C LEU A 464 25.76 14.02 10.94
N TRP A 465 24.44 13.93 10.86
CA TRP A 465 23.56 14.02 12.02
C TRP A 465 23.62 12.75 12.86
N TYR A 466 23.27 11.62 12.24
CA TYR A 466 23.47 10.27 12.76
C TYR A 466 23.36 9.25 11.61
N SER A 467 24.30 8.31 11.57
CA SER A 467 24.39 7.32 10.50
C SER A 467 23.43 6.15 10.69
N PHE A 468 22.69 5.78 9.64
CA PHE A 468 21.93 4.54 9.58
C PHE A 468 21.79 4.03 8.14
N ALA A 469 21.63 2.71 7.99
CA ALA A 469 21.40 2.06 6.71
C ALA A 469 19.93 1.71 6.51
N GLY A 470 19.53 1.48 5.26
CA GLY A 470 18.18 1.04 4.90
C GLY A 470 17.10 2.12 4.99
N GLY A 471 17.50 3.39 4.84
CA GLY A 471 16.58 4.53 4.76
C GLY A 471 15.91 4.67 3.40
N MET A 472 14.70 5.23 3.39
CA MET A 472 13.93 5.46 2.17
C MET A 472 14.59 6.49 1.25
N SER A 473 15.18 7.54 1.81
CA SER A 473 15.79 8.65 1.06
C SER A 473 16.98 8.19 0.21
N ASP A 474 17.91 7.45 0.82
CA ASP A 474 19.05 6.82 0.13
C ASP A 474 18.59 5.82 -0.95
N PHE A 475 17.54 5.04 -0.67
CA PHE A 475 16.98 4.09 -1.64
C PHE A 475 16.41 4.78 -2.87
N ASN A 476 15.60 5.84 -2.71
CA ASN A 476 15.07 6.61 -3.84
C ASN A 476 16.21 7.12 -4.73
N TYR A 477 17.25 7.73 -4.14
CA TYR A 477 18.34 8.32 -4.90
C TYR A 477 19.23 7.28 -5.61
N LEU A 478 19.45 6.11 -5.00
CA LEU A 478 20.35 5.09 -5.54
C LEU A 478 19.64 4.11 -6.49
N HIS A 479 18.36 3.85 -6.28
CA HIS A 479 17.61 2.88 -7.07
C HIS A 479 16.83 3.52 -8.22
N THR A 480 16.42 4.79 -8.11
CA THR A 480 15.58 5.45 -9.13
C THR A 480 16.16 6.82 -9.54
N ASN A 481 15.40 7.58 -10.33
CA ASN A 481 15.71 8.96 -10.67
C ASN A 481 15.37 9.96 -9.55
N CYS A 482 14.63 9.53 -8.53
CA CYS A 482 13.99 10.40 -7.56
C CYS A 482 14.99 10.97 -6.54
N LEU A 483 15.02 12.30 -6.40
CA LEU A 483 15.75 12.98 -5.33
C LEU A 483 14.80 13.20 -4.14
N GLU A 484 14.99 12.42 -3.07
CA GLU A 484 14.18 12.52 -1.86
C GLU A 484 14.93 13.23 -0.72
N ILE A 485 14.25 14.12 0.01
CA ILE A 485 14.73 14.71 1.28
C ILE A 485 13.84 14.28 2.45
N THR A 486 14.39 14.36 3.66
CA THR A 486 13.66 14.07 4.90
C THR A 486 13.39 15.38 5.63
N VAL A 487 12.12 15.67 5.89
CA VAL A 487 11.63 16.91 6.51
C VAL A 487 11.23 16.62 7.94
N GLU A 488 12.02 17.06 8.91
CA GLU A 488 11.67 17.01 10.34
C GLU A 488 10.89 18.28 10.70
N LEU A 489 9.62 18.12 11.05
CA LEU A 489 8.65 19.23 11.14
C LEU A 489 8.59 19.91 12.51
N GLY A 490 9.15 19.29 13.54
CA GLY A 490 9.11 19.77 14.91
C GLY A 490 9.50 18.69 15.91
N CYS A 491 9.87 19.11 17.13
CA CYS A 491 10.31 18.20 18.18
C CYS A 491 9.20 17.33 18.76
N ASP A 492 8.02 17.92 18.89
CA ASP A 492 6.85 17.18 19.33
C ASP A 492 6.38 16.29 18.17
N LYS A 493 6.52 14.99 18.36
CA LYS A 493 6.14 13.98 17.35
C LYS A 493 4.62 13.92 17.18
N PHE A 494 3.88 14.23 18.26
CA PHE A 494 2.42 14.17 18.31
C PHE A 494 1.90 15.40 19.07
N PRO A 495 1.93 16.58 18.43
CA PRO A 495 1.56 17.83 19.08
C PRO A 495 0.10 17.88 19.52
N SER A 496 -0.27 18.81 20.40
CA SER A 496 -1.69 19.01 20.70
C SER A 496 -2.48 19.50 19.48
N GLU A 497 -3.79 19.23 19.40
CA GLU A 497 -4.62 19.68 18.27
C GLU A 497 -4.59 21.20 18.06
N ALA A 498 -4.42 21.97 19.15
CA ALA A 498 -4.32 23.42 19.11
C ALA A 498 -3.12 23.93 18.29
N GLU A 499 -2.06 23.12 18.16
CA GLU A 499 -0.87 23.46 17.38
C GLU A 499 -1.01 23.13 15.89
N LEU A 500 -2.00 22.33 15.47
CA LEU A 500 -2.14 21.88 14.08
C LEU A 500 -2.34 23.04 13.08
N TYR A 501 -3.15 24.04 13.43
CA TYR A 501 -3.35 25.21 12.57
C TYR A 501 -2.11 26.13 12.49
N PRO A 502 -1.47 26.51 13.61
CA PRO A 502 -0.17 27.17 13.59
C PRO A 502 0.87 26.43 12.74
N GLU A 503 0.99 25.11 12.89
CA GLU A 503 1.96 24.30 12.14
C GLU A 503 1.65 24.23 10.65
N TRP A 504 0.37 24.13 10.27
CA TRP A 504 -0.06 24.28 8.88
C TRP A 504 0.39 25.63 8.31
N LYS A 505 0.18 26.72 9.05
CA LYS A 505 0.58 28.07 8.59
C LYS A 505 2.09 28.19 8.42
N ARG A 506 2.89 27.54 9.27
CA ARG A 506 4.37 27.54 9.20
C ARG A 506 4.90 26.73 8.01
N ASN A 507 4.21 25.65 7.62
CA ASN A 507 4.65 24.72 6.58
C ASN A 507 4.04 24.95 5.20
N LYS A 508 2.86 25.57 5.09
CA LYS A 508 2.13 25.70 3.82
C LYS A 508 2.99 26.30 2.69
N GLU A 509 3.69 27.41 2.95
CA GLU A 509 4.53 28.04 1.93
C GLU A 509 5.74 27.17 1.55
N ALA A 510 6.31 26.45 2.50
CA ALA A 510 7.42 25.53 2.26
C ALA A 510 7.01 24.34 1.40
N LEU A 511 5.84 23.74 1.68
CA LEU A 511 5.26 22.66 0.88
C LEU A 511 5.02 23.12 -0.56
N LEU A 512 4.41 24.28 -0.78
CA LEU A 512 4.16 24.81 -2.13
C LEU A 512 5.45 25.14 -2.87
N SER A 513 6.40 25.80 -2.20
CA SER A 513 7.72 26.12 -2.78
C SER A 513 8.51 24.87 -3.16
N PHE A 514 8.38 23.80 -2.36
CA PHE A 514 8.98 22.51 -2.66
C PHE A 514 8.31 21.82 -3.85
N LEU A 515 6.98 21.86 -3.97
CA LEU A 515 6.29 21.35 -5.16
C LEU A 515 6.75 22.07 -6.43
N GLU A 516 6.90 23.39 -6.37
CA GLU A 516 7.38 24.21 -7.49
C GLU A 516 8.84 23.91 -7.88
N SER A 517 9.67 23.43 -6.95
CA SER A 517 11.10 23.22 -7.21
C SER A 517 11.41 22.08 -8.17
N VAL A 518 10.44 21.19 -8.44
CA VAL A 518 10.58 20.11 -9.42
C VAL A 518 10.80 20.65 -10.84
N HIS A 519 10.41 21.89 -11.10
CA HIS A 519 10.60 22.60 -12.37
C HIS A 519 11.96 23.28 -12.50
N ARG A 520 12.98 22.86 -11.74
CA ARG A 520 14.36 23.37 -11.87
C ARG A 520 15.22 22.44 -12.74
N GLY A 521 16.38 22.93 -13.18
CA GLY A 521 17.29 22.14 -13.99
C GLY A 521 16.85 22.00 -15.45
N ILE A 522 16.93 20.79 -16.01
CA ILE A 522 16.57 20.50 -17.39
C ILE A 522 15.54 19.38 -17.49
N LYS A 523 14.75 19.40 -18.57
CA LYS A 523 13.90 18.28 -19.00
C LYS A 523 13.90 18.17 -20.52
N GLY A 524 13.59 17.00 -21.06
CA GLY A 524 13.71 16.76 -22.50
C GLY A 524 13.12 15.43 -22.92
N ILE A 525 13.21 15.13 -24.21
CA ILE A 525 12.92 13.82 -24.79
C ILE A 525 14.16 13.33 -25.54
N VAL A 526 14.49 12.06 -25.33
CA VAL A 526 15.45 11.32 -26.15
C VAL A 526 14.67 10.53 -27.19
N LYS A 527 14.94 10.78 -28.46
CA LYS A 527 14.23 10.18 -29.59
C LYS A 527 15.19 9.47 -30.54
N ASP A 528 14.66 8.51 -31.30
CA ASP A 528 15.37 7.93 -32.45
C ASP A 528 15.28 8.85 -33.69
N GLY A 529 15.94 8.46 -34.77
CA GLY A 529 15.88 9.18 -36.05
C GLY A 529 14.50 9.20 -36.71
N ASN A 530 13.55 8.36 -36.27
CA ASN A 530 12.18 8.31 -36.75
C ASN A 530 11.23 9.16 -35.88
N GLY A 531 11.70 9.71 -34.76
CA GLY A 531 10.94 10.54 -33.85
C GLY A 531 10.27 9.78 -32.70
N ASN A 532 10.50 8.47 -32.56
CA ASN A 532 9.99 7.67 -31.43
C ASN A 532 10.81 7.93 -30.17
N GLY A 533 10.16 7.99 -29.01
CA GLY A 533 10.83 8.04 -27.72
C GLY A 533 11.70 6.82 -27.48
N ILE A 534 12.87 7.00 -26.85
CA ILE A 534 13.75 5.91 -26.45
C ILE A 534 13.65 5.76 -24.93
N LYS A 535 13.00 4.68 -24.48
CA LYS A 535 12.97 4.25 -23.08
C LYS A 535 14.38 3.87 -22.59
N ASP A 536 14.65 4.09 -21.30
CA ASP A 536 15.88 3.72 -20.60
C ASP A 536 17.17 4.32 -21.20
N ALA A 537 17.05 5.37 -22.00
CA ALA A 537 18.19 6.17 -22.43
C ALA A 537 18.79 6.88 -21.23
N THR A 538 20.10 6.81 -21.10
CA THR A 538 20.87 7.41 -20.00
C THR A 538 21.24 8.85 -20.33
N ILE A 539 20.94 9.76 -19.41
CA ILE A 539 21.36 11.16 -19.42
C ILE A 539 22.44 11.36 -18.36
N SER A 540 23.64 11.66 -18.82
CA SER A 540 24.82 11.88 -17.98
C SER A 540 25.25 13.34 -17.98
N ILE A 541 25.69 13.82 -16.82
CA ILE A 541 26.20 15.18 -16.62
C ILE A 541 27.70 15.11 -16.35
N ARG A 542 28.50 15.76 -17.19
CA ARG A 542 29.95 15.72 -17.05
C ARG A 542 30.38 16.22 -15.66
N GLY A 543 31.03 15.34 -14.90
CA GLY A 543 31.55 15.65 -13.56
C GLY A 543 30.62 15.23 -12.42
N VAL A 544 29.38 14.80 -12.71
CA VAL A 544 28.44 14.28 -11.72
C VAL A 544 28.29 12.78 -11.96
N ARG A 545 28.67 11.96 -10.98
CA ARG A 545 28.52 10.50 -11.04
C ARG A 545 27.17 10.07 -10.50
N LYS A 546 26.10 10.49 -11.17
CA LYS A 546 24.71 10.05 -10.98
C LYS A 546 24.00 10.40 -12.27
N ASP A 547 23.73 9.38 -13.07
CA ASP A 547 22.98 9.54 -14.30
C ASP A 547 21.48 9.38 -14.01
N VAL A 548 20.64 9.80 -14.96
CA VAL A 548 19.19 9.57 -14.92
C VAL A 548 18.75 8.86 -16.20
N THR A 549 17.66 8.12 -16.14
CA THR A 549 17.08 7.40 -17.28
C THR A 549 15.83 8.07 -17.79
N THR A 550 15.49 7.84 -19.06
CA THR A 550 14.22 8.26 -19.64
C THR A 550 13.09 7.30 -19.26
N ALA A 551 11.87 7.84 -19.16
CA ALA A 551 10.64 7.05 -18.97
C ALA A 551 10.20 6.39 -20.30
N GLU A 552 9.01 5.76 -20.29
CA GLU A 552 8.48 4.95 -21.40
C GLU A 552 8.48 5.69 -22.75
N ASP A 553 8.03 6.95 -22.75
CA ASP A 553 7.95 7.79 -23.95
C ASP A 553 9.25 8.56 -24.26
N GLY A 554 10.34 8.22 -23.57
CA GLY A 554 11.68 8.75 -23.79
C GLY A 554 11.93 10.12 -23.14
N ASP A 555 11.03 10.63 -22.32
CA ASP A 555 11.25 11.87 -21.59
C ASP A 555 12.04 11.69 -20.29
N TYR A 556 12.67 12.77 -19.86
CA TYR A 556 13.51 12.77 -18.66
C TYR A 556 13.50 14.14 -17.99
N TRP A 557 13.88 14.13 -16.71
CA TRP A 557 14.11 15.31 -15.89
C TRP A 557 15.43 15.18 -15.14
N ARG A 558 16.20 16.26 -15.08
CA ARG A 558 17.45 16.32 -14.34
C ARG A 558 17.53 17.64 -13.60
N LEU A 559 17.32 17.59 -12.29
CA LEU A 559 17.52 18.73 -11.39
C LEU A 559 19.00 19.13 -11.42
N LEU A 560 19.25 20.42 -11.69
CA LEU A 560 20.58 20.99 -11.79
C LEU A 560 20.57 22.42 -11.26
N ASN A 561 21.68 22.79 -10.63
CA ASN A 561 21.91 24.17 -10.23
C ASN A 561 22.30 25.04 -11.44
N PRO A 562 22.11 26.37 -11.36
CA PRO A 562 22.55 27.31 -12.39
C PRO A 562 24.02 27.13 -12.77
N GLY A 563 24.34 27.33 -14.05
CA GLY A 563 25.69 27.16 -14.58
C GLY A 563 25.73 26.52 -15.96
N THR A 564 26.95 26.27 -16.45
CA THR A 564 27.18 25.59 -17.73
C THR A 564 27.43 24.10 -17.50
N HIS A 565 26.60 23.27 -18.12
CA HIS A 565 26.66 21.81 -18.02
C HIS A 565 26.95 21.19 -19.39
N ILE A 566 27.66 20.06 -19.41
CA ILE A 566 27.79 19.22 -20.60
C ILE A 566 26.94 17.98 -20.34
N VAL A 567 25.85 17.88 -21.09
CA VAL A 567 24.83 16.85 -20.97
C VAL A 567 25.02 15.85 -22.11
N THR A 568 25.08 14.56 -21.82
CA THR A 568 25.25 13.52 -22.84
C THR A 568 24.12 12.51 -22.72
N ALA A 569 23.46 12.22 -23.83
CA ALA A 569 22.47 11.16 -23.95
C ALA A 569 23.07 9.94 -24.65
N THR A 570 22.79 8.75 -24.11
CA THR A 570 23.26 7.46 -24.64
C THR A 570 22.19 6.39 -24.46
N ALA A 571 22.06 5.45 -25.41
CA ALA A 571 21.19 4.28 -25.28
C ALA A 571 21.84 3.06 -25.97
N LYS A 572 21.52 1.84 -25.52
CA LYS A 572 22.07 0.60 -26.12
C LYS A 572 21.65 0.50 -27.59
N GLY A 573 22.62 0.30 -28.49
CA GLY A 573 22.38 0.28 -29.95
C GLY A 573 22.20 1.66 -30.60
N TYR A 574 22.51 2.75 -29.88
CA TYR A 574 22.43 4.11 -30.40
C TYR A 574 23.74 4.89 -30.21
N SER A 575 23.98 5.87 -31.09
CA SER A 575 25.11 6.79 -30.98
C SER A 575 24.95 7.73 -29.78
N LYS A 576 26.07 8.10 -29.17
CA LYS A 576 26.09 9.10 -28.09
C LYS A 576 26.03 10.51 -28.64
N VAL A 577 25.26 11.39 -27.99
CA VAL A 577 25.16 12.81 -28.35
C VAL A 577 25.38 13.68 -27.12
N SER A 578 26.30 14.64 -27.21
CA SER A 578 26.59 15.60 -26.14
C SER A 578 26.19 17.02 -26.52
N LYS A 579 25.59 17.75 -25.58
CA LYS A 579 25.20 19.16 -25.71
C LYS A 579 25.77 19.97 -24.56
N ARG A 580 26.18 21.21 -24.86
CA ARG A 580 26.53 22.21 -23.84
C ARG A 580 25.28 23.04 -23.54
N VAL A 581 24.85 23.05 -22.29
CA VAL A 581 23.63 23.73 -21.84
C VAL A 581 23.99 24.77 -20.78
N TYR A 582 23.41 25.96 -20.87
CA TYR A 582 23.57 27.02 -19.88
C TYR A 582 22.25 27.24 -19.13
N LEU A 583 22.30 27.16 -17.80
CA LEU A 583 21.16 27.36 -16.92
C LEU A 583 21.31 28.72 -16.19
N PRO A 584 20.35 29.64 -16.31
CA PRO A 584 20.42 30.94 -15.67
C PRO A 584 20.22 30.82 -14.15
N HIS A 585 20.66 31.85 -13.40
CA HIS A 585 20.51 31.89 -11.93
C HIS A 585 19.05 31.92 -11.47
N THR A 586 18.18 32.58 -12.24
CA THR A 586 16.75 32.66 -11.99
C THR A 586 16.01 31.78 -13.01
N MET A 587 15.51 30.64 -12.55
CA MET A 587 14.69 29.73 -13.36
C MET A 587 13.29 29.65 -12.77
N SER A 588 12.29 29.98 -13.58
CA SER A 588 10.88 29.74 -13.27
C SER A 588 10.35 28.46 -13.90
N LYS A 589 11.08 27.89 -14.87
CA LYS A 589 10.77 26.65 -15.59
C LYS A 589 12.05 25.91 -15.94
N ALA A 590 11.95 24.58 -16.07
CA ALA A 590 13.08 23.74 -16.45
C ALA A 590 13.48 24.01 -17.90
N GLY A 591 14.79 24.00 -18.18
CA GLY A 591 15.33 24.18 -19.53
C GLY A 591 15.01 22.97 -20.42
N ARG A 592 14.49 23.22 -21.62
CA ARG A 592 14.16 22.17 -22.59
C ARG A 592 15.40 21.71 -23.36
N VAL A 593 15.77 20.43 -23.27
CA VAL A 593 16.94 19.86 -23.95
C VAL A 593 16.62 18.49 -24.55
N ASP A 594 16.31 18.45 -25.85
CA ASP A 594 15.98 17.20 -26.53
C ASP A 594 17.20 16.55 -27.17
N PHE A 595 17.20 15.23 -27.32
CA PHE A 595 18.26 14.48 -28.00
C PHE A 595 17.66 13.60 -29.10
N VAL A 596 18.39 13.49 -30.21
CA VAL A 596 18.06 12.56 -31.29
C VAL A 596 19.26 11.65 -31.45
N LEU A 597 19.09 10.35 -31.19
CA LEU A 597 20.14 9.36 -31.27
C LEU A 597 19.98 8.54 -32.56
N GLN A 598 21.09 8.21 -33.20
CA GLN A 598 21.09 7.41 -34.42
C GLN A 598 21.40 5.96 -34.10
N LYS A 599 20.68 5.01 -34.70
CA LYS A 599 20.99 3.58 -34.52
C LYS A 599 22.39 3.29 -35.05
N VAL A 600 23.17 2.59 -34.25
CA VAL A 600 24.51 2.11 -34.62
C VAL A 600 24.55 0.59 -34.40
N PRO A 601 25.32 -0.15 -35.22
CA PRO A 601 25.53 -1.57 -34.98
C PRO A 601 26.04 -1.78 -33.56
N VAL A 602 25.40 -2.70 -32.82
CA VAL A 602 25.87 -3.11 -31.50
C VAL A 602 27.14 -3.92 -31.74
N GLU A 603 28.31 -3.33 -31.54
CA GLU A 603 29.52 -4.13 -31.38
C GLU A 603 29.37 -4.95 -30.09
N PRO A 604 29.72 -6.25 -30.09
CA PRO A 604 29.69 -7.05 -28.87
C PRO A 604 30.70 -6.47 -27.89
N ASP A 605 30.20 -5.70 -26.92
CA ASP A 605 31.04 -5.12 -25.89
C ASP A 605 31.51 -6.24 -24.96
N ILE A 606 32.83 -6.35 -24.77
CA ILE A 606 33.46 -7.42 -23.97
C ILE A 606 33.03 -7.33 -22.49
N ASP A 607 32.44 -6.20 -22.07
CA ASP A 607 31.93 -5.92 -20.72
C ASP A 607 30.48 -6.39 -20.46
N ASP A 608 29.72 -6.89 -21.47
CA ASP A 608 28.32 -7.36 -21.30
C ASP A 608 28.23 -8.65 -20.43
N HIS A 609 29.37 -9.25 -20.04
CA HIS A 609 29.46 -10.44 -19.19
C HIS A 609 29.77 -10.17 -17.71
N LEU A 610 30.08 -8.92 -17.32
CA LEU A 610 30.50 -8.58 -15.94
C LEU A 610 29.52 -7.67 -15.20
N PHE A 611 28.55 -7.09 -15.91
CA PHE A 611 27.55 -6.22 -15.33
C PHE A 611 26.18 -6.73 -15.73
N PRO A 612 25.27 -6.84 -14.78
CA PRO A 612 23.99 -7.40 -15.10
C PRO A 612 23.24 -6.38 -15.98
N THR A 613 22.76 -6.87 -17.13
CA THR A 613 22.05 -6.11 -18.17
C THR A 613 20.77 -5.48 -17.60
N SER A 614 20.09 -4.65 -18.40
CA SER A 614 18.73 -4.15 -18.15
C SER A 614 17.79 -5.22 -17.56
N ASP A 615 18.02 -6.49 -17.91
CA ASP A 615 17.29 -7.65 -17.41
C ASP A 615 17.34 -7.86 -15.88
N THR A 616 18.35 -7.34 -15.17
CA THR A 616 18.38 -7.37 -13.68
C THR A 616 17.74 -6.17 -13.03
N TRP A 617 17.60 -5.09 -13.77
CA TRP A 617 16.82 -3.93 -13.37
C TRP A 617 15.33 -4.25 -13.32
N ASP A 618 14.89 -5.06 -14.28
CA ASP A 618 13.53 -5.59 -14.34
C ASP A 618 13.27 -6.66 -13.28
N ARG A 619 14.33 -7.28 -12.73
CA ARG A 619 14.31 -8.21 -11.59
C ARG A 619 14.13 -7.50 -10.26
N PHE A 620 12.93 -6.93 -10.09
CA PHE A 620 12.53 -6.25 -8.87
C PHE A 620 12.59 -7.17 -7.67
N ASP A 621 11.88 -8.29 -7.75
CA ASP A 621 11.81 -9.31 -6.72
C ASP A 621 12.06 -10.68 -7.39
N PRO A 622 13.20 -11.33 -7.09
CA PRO A 622 13.56 -12.61 -7.69
C PRO A 622 12.60 -13.75 -7.33
N TYR A 623 11.73 -13.57 -6.33
CA TYR A 623 10.75 -14.57 -5.89
C TYR A 623 9.37 -14.37 -6.52
N ASN A 624 9.03 -13.15 -6.95
CA ASN A 624 7.84 -12.90 -7.78
C ASN A 624 8.06 -13.19 -9.28
N GLN A 625 9.31 -13.29 -9.74
CA GLN A 625 9.62 -13.58 -11.16
C GLN A 625 9.49 -15.06 -11.56
N PHE A 626 9.24 -15.98 -10.63
CA PHE A 626 8.93 -17.37 -10.98
C PHE A 626 7.56 -17.54 -11.66
N GLU A 627 6.74 -16.48 -11.74
CA GLU A 627 5.49 -16.48 -12.52
C GLU A 627 5.66 -15.98 -13.97
N GLN A 628 6.77 -15.30 -14.33
CA GLN A 628 6.95 -14.69 -15.66
C GLN A 628 7.87 -15.46 -16.62
N TYR A 629 8.57 -16.50 -16.17
CA TYR A 629 9.42 -17.36 -17.01
C TYR A 629 8.82 -18.76 -17.24
N ARG A 630 7.53 -18.81 -17.55
CA ARG A 630 6.90 -19.96 -18.21
C ARG A 630 6.21 -19.52 -19.48
N ASP A 631 7.00 -19.03 -20.43
CA ASP A 631 6.63 -19.13 -21.84
C ASP A 631 7.65 -20.10 -22.46
N PRO A 632 7.23 -21.31 -22.88
CA PRO A 632 8.17 -22.35 -23.23
C PRO A 632 8.68 -22.18 -24.65
N ASP A 633 9.99 -22.00 -24.77
CA ASP A 633 10.71 -22.24 -26.00
C ASP A 633 10.53 -23.71 -26.42
N VAL A 634 10.07 -23.86 -27.66
CA VAL A 634 9.92 -25.04 -28.53
C VAL A 634 10.60 -26.34 -28.02
N GLY A 635 9.76 -27.31 -27.63
CA GLY A 635 10.15 -28.69 -27.36
C GLY A 635 9.02 -29.67 -27.75
N ASP A 636 9.25 -30.39 -28.84
CA ASP A 636 8.40 -31.40 -29.47
C ASP A 636 7.83 -32.46 -28.51
N SER A 637 6.51 -32.43 -28.27
CA SER A 637 5.62 -33.62 -28.18
C SER A 637 4.20 -33.22 -27.76
N GLY A 638 3.25 -33.38 -28.68
CA GLY A 638 1.87 -32.90 -28.56
C GLY A 638 1.00 -33.60 -27.50
N ARG A 639 0.91 -32.99 -26.32
CA ARG A 639 -0.30 -32.95 -25.48
C ARG A 639 -0.36 -31.59 -24.77
N GLU A 640 -1.25 -30.70 -25.21
CA GLU A 640 -1.59 -29.48 -24.48
C GLU A 640 -2.06 -29.88 -23.06
N ARG A 641 -1.27 -29.51 -22.06
CA ARG A 641 -1.73 -29.45 -20.67
C ARG A 641 -2.35 -28.07 -20.50
N GLU A 642 -3.66 -28.01 -20.27
CA GLU A 642 -4.31 -26.78 -19.81
C GLU A 642 -3.60 -26.27 -18.54
N GLU A 643 -2.94 -25.12 -18.65
CA GLU A 643 -2.38 -24.43 -17.49
C GLU A 643 -3.54 -23.95 -16.61
N LYS A 644 -3.51 -24.32 -15.32
CA LYS A 644 -4.51 -23.85 -14.35
C LYS A 644 -4.14 -22.43 -13.91
N PRO A 645 -5.12 -21.53 -13.70
CA PRO A 645 -4.86 -20.14 -13.29
C PRO A 645 -4.01 -20.01 -12.01
N TRP A 646 -3.30 -18.90 -11.84
CA TRP A 646 -2.38 -18.66 -10.71
C TRP A 646 -3.03 -18.90 -9.33
N TRP A 647 -4.29 -18.50 -9.18
CA TRP A 647 -5.05 -18.64 -7.93
C TRP A 647 -5.39 -20.10 -7.59
N TRP A 648 -5.25 -21.05 -8.53
CA TRP A 648 -5.49 -22.47 -8.31
C TRP A 648 -4.56 -23.05 -7.23
N ASN A 649 -3.37 -22.47 -7.07
CA ASN A 649 -2.39 -22.91 -6.09
C ASN A 649 -2.89 -22.78 -4.64
N TYR A 650 -3.68 -21.75 -4.33
CA TYR A 650 -4.27 -21.55 -3.00
C TYR A 650 -5.16 -22.72 -2.56
N PHE A 651 -5.78 -23.41 -3.51
CA PHE A 651 -6.62 -24.56 -3.23
C PHE A 651 -5.84 -25.87 -3.27
N SER A 652 -4.92 -26.02 -4.22
CA SER A 652 -4.14 -27.26 -4.39
C SER A 652 -3.17 -27.57 -3.25
N GLN A 653 -2.70 -26.54 -2.52
CA GLN A 653 -1.75 -26.69 -1.41
C GLN A 653 -2.42 -26.86 -0.04
N SER A 654 -3.74 -26.71 0.03
CA SER A 654 -4.51 -26.63 1.29
C SER A 654 -5.00 -27.99 1.82
N GLY A 655 -4.66 -29.11 1.17
CA GLY A 655 -5.09 -30.45 1.57
C GLY A 655 -6.59 -30.76 1.33
N ILE A 656 -7.33 -29.81 0.78
CA ILE A 656 -8.74 -29.90 0.39
C ILE A 656 -8.80 -30.16 -1.13
N SER A 657 -9.79 -30.93 -1.60
CA SER A 657 -10.03 -31.11 -3.04
C SER A 657 -10.23 -29.75 -3.72
N PRO A 658 -9.40 -29.38 -4.73
CA PRO A 658 -9.49 -28.07 -5.36
C PRO A 658 -10.87 -27.85 -6.01
N PRO A 659 -11.50 -26.68 -5.78
CA PRO A 659 -12.83 -26.40 -6.30
C PRO A 659 -12.78 -26.15 -7.81
N THR A 660 -13.00 -27.20 -8.60
CA THR A 660 -13.04 -27.11 -10.08
C THR A 660 -14.15 -26.19 -10.60
N TRP A 661 -15.19 -25.94 -9.80
CA TRP A 661 -16.27 -25.00 -10.12
C TRP A 661 -15.83 -23.53 -10.16
N LEU A 662 -14.61 -23.20 -9.70
CA LEU A 662 -14.02 -21.87 -9.89
C LEU A 662 -13.40 -21.67 -11.28
N LEU A 663 -13.16 -22.74 -12.05
CA LEU A 663 -12.60 -22.63 -13.39
C LEU A 663 -13.71 -22.28 -14.39
N ARG A 664 -13.48 -21.27 -15.23
CA ARG A 664 -14.43 -20.88 -16.28
C ARG A 664 -14.48 -21.87 -17.44
N ASN A 665 -13.38 -22.55 -17.72
CA ASN A 665 -13.23 -23.56 -18.76
C ASN A 665 -12.84 -24.88 -18.09
N VAL A 666 -13.77 -25.84 -18.05
CA VAL A 666 -13.57 -27.22 -17.57
C VAL A 666 -13.91 -28.18 -18.70
#